data_AF-A0A913ZPE3-F1
#
_entry.id   AF-A0A913ZPE3-F1
#
_cell.length_a   1.000
_cell.length_b   1.000
_cell.length_c   1.000
_cell.angle_alpha   90.00
_cell.angle_beta   90.00
_cell.angle_gamma   90.00
#
_symmetry.space_group_name_H-M   'P 1'
#
loop_
_entity.id
_entity.type
_entity.pdbx_description
1 polymer ?
#
loop_
_entity_poly.entity_id
_entity_poly.type
_entity_poly.pdbx_seq_one_letter_code
_entity_poly.pdbx_strand_id
1 'polypeptide(L)'
;MKDLIILHFDDCALTGSNADTLLSSFRNGGNLIKLSLGMNDFCGSAKDWAVHLQGMKHLMKLSLNGCCLDPRDVVDIALSTGELPNLAKLNLSENKGLGENALTWAASLQSMIHLKSLDLSECGINKQDIPHITSSVGEMPNLADLDLSDNKELGGNAVTWAASLQSMIHLKKLDMSNCSINSRDMKYITESVSRMRNIVDCDFSSYPGVWRVQSLGNGIELSIKMFSLTGRDMADVLQSFNNRSDLVRLTIDGICGLGGSASIWTPPFQNLTELKKVELSDCSLQNADIEHIAAALGQVPNLADLNLSKNSNLGGNAGIWAASLQRMMHLKSLGLSECGVNGQDLLHIASSVGEMPNLADLNLSKNLNLGGNAGVWAASLQRMMHLKSLGLSECDINEHDIPHIASSVGEMPNLTDLVLSSNMGLGGNAEKWAASLQSMIHLMGLHMSLCSFNSCDLKYIAESVSRMRNIVDCDFSSYPGVWRVQSLGNGIALSIKKFSLTGKDMADVLQSFNNRSDLVRMTIDGICGLGGSASIWTPLLQNLTELKKVELSDCSLQNADIEHIAAALGQVPNLAVLNLSKNSNLGGNAGIWAASLQRMMHLKSLGLSECGVNGQDLLHIASSVREMPNLADLNLSKNSNLGGNAGIWAASLQRMMHLKSLGLSECGVNGQDLLHIASSVGEMPNLAVLNLSKISNLGGNAGIWVASLQRMMHLKSLGLSECGVNGQDLLQIASSVGEMPNLTDLVLSSNMGLGGNAEKWAASLQSMIHLKRLDMSLCSINSRDLKYIAELVSRMRNIVDCDFSSYPGVWRVQSLGNGIELSIKKFSLTGKDMADVLQSFNNRSDLVRMTIDGICGLGGSASIWTPLLQNLTELKKVELSDCSLQNADIEHIAAALGQIPNLADLNLSKNSNLGGNAGIWAASLQRMMHLKSLDLSKCDINEQDIPHIASSVGEMPNLADLNLPKNSNLGGNAGIWAASLQRMMHLKSLDLSKCDINEQDIPHIASSVGEMPILADLNLSGNKGLGGNAETWAACLQKMIHLKSLALRGL
;
A
#
# COMPACT_ATOMS: atom_id res chain seq x y z
N MET A 1 13.65 -6.61 -43.72
CA MET A 1 12.93 -6.01 -42.58
C MET A 1 13.64 -4.73 -42.16
N LYS A 2 13.17 -3.56 -42.61
CA LYS A 2 13.77 -2.29 -42.17
C LYS A 2 13.10 -1.77 -40.90
N ASP A 3 11.83 -2.07 -40.67
CA ASP A 3 11.04 -1.41 -39.62
C ASP A 3 11.01 -2.16 -38.28
N LEU A 4 11.49 -3.41 -38.20
CA LEU A 4 11.46 -4.21 -36.97
C LEU A 4 12.38 -3.64 -35.92
N ILE A 5 11.82 -3.34 -34.74
CA ILE A 5 12.47 -2.71 -33.58
C ILE A 5 12.61 -3.71 -32.42
N ILE A 6 11.62 -4.57 -32.19
CA ILE A 6 11.58 -5.50 -31.08
C ILE A 6 11.29 -6.90 -31.61
N LEU A 7 12.13 -7.85 -31.21
CA LEU A 7 11.97 -9.26 -31.52
C LEU A 7 12.17 -10.09 -30.26
N HIS A 8 11.14 -10.83 -29.86
CA HIS A 8 11.21 -11.81 -28.77
C HIS A 8 10.97 -13.20 -29.32
N PHE A 9 11.90 -14.10 -29.05
CA PHE A 9 11.89 -15.54 -29.34
C PHE A 9 12.40 -16.29 -28.09
N ASP A 10 11.88 -15.89 -26.93
CA ASP A 10 12.27 -16.47 -25.65
C ASP A 10 11.53 -17.80 -25.46
N ASP A 11 12.24 -18.84 -25.02
CA ASP A 11 11.69 -20.17 -24.76
C ASP A 11 10.96 -20.73 -25.98
N CYS A 12 11.67 -20.80 -27.11
CA CYS A 12 11.15 -21.18 -28.42
C CYS A 12 11.81 -22.44 -28.99
N ALA A 13 12.48 -23.26 -28.16
CA ALA A 13 13.17 -24.49 -28.56
C ALA A 13 14.07 -24.32 -29.82
N LEU A 14 14.67 -23.14 -30.01
CA LEU A 14 15.55 -22.88 -31.14
C LEU A 14 16.91 -23.57 -30.91
N THR A 15 17.41 -24.26 -31.94
CA THR A 15 18.80 -24.77 -31.96
C THR A 15 19.77 -23.75 -32.55
N GLY A 16 21.07 -23.99 -32.45
CA GLY A 16 22.10 -23.20 -33.12
C GLY A 16 21.93 -23.01 -34.63
N SER A 17 21.71 -24.12 -35.34
CA SER A 17 21.40 -24.08 -36.77
C SER A 17 20.12 -23.29 -37.06
N ASN A 18 19.17 -23.31 -36.13
CA ASN A 18 17.99 -22.48 -36.24
C ASN A 18 18.35 -20.99 -36.10
N ALA A 19 19.11 -20.61 -35.09
CA ALA A 19 19.56 -19.23 -34.94
C ALA A 19 20.34 -18.73 -36.17
N ASP A 20 21.19 -19.57 -36.78
CA ASP A 20 21.99 -19.21 -37.97
C ASP A 20 21.09 -18.84 -39.14
N THR A 21 20.18 -19.76 -39.44
CA THR A 21 19.19 -19.57 -40.48
C THR A 21 18.32 -18.34 -40.21
N LEU A 22 17.86 -18.16 -38.96
CA LEU A 22 17.02 -17.04 -38.57
C LEU A 22 17.74 -15.71 -38.75
N LEU A 23 18.95 -15.58 -38.20
CA LEU A 23 19.70 -14.34 -38.16
C LEU A 23 20.31 -13.96 -39.51
N SER A 24 20.75 -14.94 -40.31
CA SER A 24 21.26 -14.73 -41.68
C SER A 24 20.23 -14.06 -42.61
N SER A 25 18.94 -14.25 -42.31
CA SER A 25 17.84 -13.64 -43.06
C SER A 25 17.73 -12.12 -42.86
N PHE A 26 18.29 -11.57 -41.77
CA PHE A 26 18.29 -10.14 -41.48
C PHE A 26 19.47 -9.45 -42.17
N ARG A 27 19.36 -9.17 -43.49
CA ARG A 27 20.38 -8.39 -44.22
C ARG A 27 20.68 -7.06 -43.51
N ASN A 28 21.89 -6.91 -42.97
CA ASN A 28 22.36 -5.76 -42.20
C ASN A 28 21.48 -5.41 -40.98
N GLY A 29 20.79 -6.39 -40.38
CA GLY A 29 20.19 -6.26 -39.06
C GLY A 29 18.99 -5.30 -38.87
N GLY A 30 18.65 -4.48 -39.86
CA GLY A 30 17.50 -3.57 -39.80
C GLY A 30 17.57 -2.52 -38.68
N ASN A 31 16.41 -1.97 -38.28
CA ASN A 31 16.27 -1.03 -37.17
C ASN A 31 16.06 -1.74 -35.81
N LEU A 32 16.52 -2.99 -35.67
CA LEU A 32 16.25 -3.79 -34.47
C LEU A 32 16.95 -3.16 -33.28
N ILE A 33 16.19 -2.82 -32.23
CA ILE A 33 16.67 -2.22 -30.97
C ILE A 33 16.74 -3.28 -29.86
N LYS A 34 15.83 -4.25 -29.84
CA LYS A 34 15.79 -5.32 -28.83
C LYS A 34 15.64 -6.69 -29.49
N LEU A 35 16.56 -7.58 -29.17
CA LEU A 35 16.52 -9.00 -29.53
C LEU A 35 16.55 -9.83 -28.25
N SER A 36 15.60 -10.74 -28.09
CA SER A 36 15.59 -11.70 -26.98
C SER A 36 15.42 -13.10 -27.54
N LEU A 37 16.38 -13.96 -27.23
CA LEU A 37 16.47 -15.34 -27.66
C LEU A 37 16.71 -16.25 -26.44
N GLY A 38 16.32 -15.83 -25.24
CA GLY A 38 16.61 -16.58 -24.00
C GLY A 38 15.92 -17.94 -23.97
N MET A 39 16.40 -18.86 -23.13
CA MET A 39 15.83 -20.19 -22.90
C MET A 39 15.76 -21.06 -24.18
N ASN A 40 16.77 -20.97 -25.04
CA ASN A 40 16.92 -21.80 -26.25
C ASN A 40 18.18 -22.69 -26.17
N ASP A 41 18.43 -23.60 -27.11
CA ASP A 41 19.60 -24.49 -27.06
C ASP A 41 20.62 -24.12 -28.16
N PHE A 42 21.57 -23.25 -27.81
CA PHE A 42 22.59 -22.74 -28.75
C PHE A 42 23.98 -23.32 -28.52
N CYS A 43 24.12 -24.39 -27.75
CA CYS A 43 25.41 -24.94 -27.34
C CYS A 43 26.38 -25.21 -28.51
N GLY A 44 27.52 -24.50 -28.52
CA GLY A 44 28.66 -24.69 -29.42
C GLY A 44 28.41 -24.30 -30.89
N SER A 45 27.42 -23.45 -31.15
CA SER A 45 26.90 -23.12 -32.48
C SER A 45 27.00 -21.65 -32.89
N ALA A 46 27.42 -20.75 -32.01
CA ALA A 46 27.39 -19.31 -32.31
C ALA A 46 28.35 -18.88 -33.41
N LYS A 47 29.37 -19.69 -33.73
CA LYS A 47 30.21 -19.47 -34.92
C LYS A 47 29.40 -19.29 -36.20
N ASP A 48 28.32 -20.06 -36.33
CA ASP A 48 27.49 -20.04 -37.51
C ASP A 48 26.56 -18.82 -37.46
N TRP A 49 25.87 -18.59 -36.34
CA TRP A 49 24.79 -17.60 -36.27
C TRP A 49 25.19 -16.19 -35.82
N ALA A 50 26.21 -16.05 -34.99
CA ALA A 50 26.57 -14.76 -34.40
C ALA A 50 27.08 -13.77 -35.44
N VAL A 51 27.77 -14.24 -36.49
CA VAL A 51 28.31 -13.40 -37.58
C VAL A 51 27.26 -12.47 -38.19
N HIS A 52 25.99 -12.87 -38.15
CA HIS A 52 24.88 -12.10 -38.65
C HIS A 52 24.48 -10.90 -37.77
N LEU A 53 24.87 -10.90 -36.49
CA LEU A 53 24.66 -9.78 -35.59
C LEU A 53 25.52 -8.55 -35.94
N GLN A 54 26.67 -8.72 -36.62
CA GLN A 54 27.56 -7.61 -37.04
C GLN A 54 26.83 -6.51 -37.82
N GLY A 55 25.76 -6.89 -38.54
CA GLY A 55 24.94 -5.96 -39.30
C GLY A 55 24.00 -5.10 -38.45
N MET A 56 23.63 -5.49 -37.23
CA MET A 56 22.54 -4.92 -36.42
C MET A 56 22.93 -3.62 -35.69
N LYS A 57 23.29 -2.57 -36.43
CA LYS A 57 23.85 -1.31 -35.87
C LYS A 57 22.91 -0.55 -34.92
N HIS A 58 21.60 -0.81 -34.94
CA HIS A 58 20.61 -0.18 -34.05
C HIS A 58 20.35 -0.97 -32.76
N LEU A 59 20.90 -2.18 -32.63
CA LEU A 59 20.63 -3.07 -31.50
C LEU A 59 21.14 -2.43 -30.22
N MET A 60 20.26 -2.28 -29.23
CA MET A 60 20.57 -1.75 -27.91
C MET A 60 20.54 -2.80 -26.82
N LYS A 61 19.73 -3.85 -26.97
CA LYS A 61 19.60 -4.93 -25.99
C LYS A 61 19.59 -6.29 -26.68
N LEU A 62 20.46 -7.17 -26.22
CA LEU A 62 20.50 -8.58 -26.60
C LEU A 62 20.32 -9.44 -25.34
N SER A 63 19.35 -10.37 -25.37
CA SER A 63 19.14 -11.35 -24.29
C SER A 63 19.35 -12.75 -24.83
N LEU A 64 20.24 -13.49 -24.20
CA LEU A 64 20.64 -14.87 -24.48
C LEU A 64 20.72 -15.67 -23.17
N ASN A 65 19.88 -15.35 -22.19
CA ASN A 65 19.90 -16.01 -20.90
C ASN A 65 19.41 -17.46 -21.02
N GLY A 66 20.04 -18.40 -20.31
CA GLY A 66 19.62 -19.81 -20.29
C GLY A 66 19.69 -20.49 -21.66
N CYS A 67 20.65 -20.09 -22.50
CA CYS A 67 20.80 -20.55 -23.88
C CYS A 67 21.71 -21.78 -24.06
N CYS A 68 22.14 -22.42 -22.97
CA CYS A 68 23.16 -23.48 -22.96
C CYS A 68 24.49 -23.09 -23.67
N LEU A 69 24.88 -21.81 -23.66
CA LEU A 69 26.07 -21.32 -24.37
C LEU A 69 27.36 -21.94 -23.82
N ASP A 70 28.26 -22.28 -24.73
CA ASP A 70 29.63 -22.73 -24.46
C ASP A 70 30.65 -21.57 -24.63
N PRO A 71 31.91 -21.76 -24.25
CA PRO A 71 32.96 -20.75 -24.37
C PRO A 71 33.20 -20.22 -25.79
N ARG A 72 33.15 -21.10 -26.79
CA ARG A 72 33.35 -20.71 -28.19
C ARG A 72 32.20 -19.84 -28.64
N ASP A 73 30.98 -20.12 -28.17
CA ASP A 73 29.81 -19.31 -28.50
C ASP A 73 30.00 -17.84 -28.11
N VAL A 74 30.52 -17.58 -26.91
CA VAL A 74 30.76 -16.20 -26.45
C VAL A 74 31.84 -15.51 -27.28
N VAL A 75 32.90 -16.23 -27.69
CA VAL A 75 33.92 -15.69 -28.60
C VAL A 75 33.29 -15.23 -29.90
N ASP A 76 32.49 -16.08 -30.51
CA ASP A 76 31.86 -15.80 -31.79
C ASP A 76 30.82 -14.66 -31.66
N ILE A 77 30.06 -14.61 -30.56
CA ILE A 77 29.14 -13.50 -30.24
C ILE A 77 29.89 -12.18 -30.09
N ALA A 78 30.98 -12.14 -29.34
CA ALA A 78 31.71 -10.91 -29.09
C ALA A 78 32.48 -10.41 -30.32
N LEU A 79 33.12 -11.31 -31.09
CA LEU A 79 33.70 -10.98 -32.39
C LEU A 79 32.66 -10.40 -33.36
N SER A 80 31.40 -10.82 -33.21
CA SER A 80 30.32 -10.38 -34.08
C SER A 80 29.55 -9.16 -33.59
N THR A 81 29.55 -8.87 -32.28
CA THR A 81 28.78 -7.76 -31.72
C THR A 81 29.64 -6.61 -31.21
N GLY A 82 30.96 -6.77 -31.19
CA GLY A 82 31.93 -5.79 -30.70
C GLY A 82 31.75 -4.38 -31.26
N GLU A 83 31.71 -4.27 -32.59
CA GLU A 83 31.64 -2.97 -33.27
C GLU A 83 30.22 -2.38 -33.34
N LEU A 84 29.22 -2.96 -32.66
CA LEU A 84 27.85 -2.44 -32.68
C LEU A 84 27.76 -1.14 -31.86
N PRO A 85 27.47 0.02 -32.49
CA PRO A 85 27.62 1.33 -31.86
C PRO A 85 26.61 1.62 -30.75
N ASN A 86 25.50 0.88 -30.71
CA ASN A 86 24.37 1.15 -29.82
C ASN A 86 24.11 0.04 -28.80
N LEU A 87 24.82 -1.10 -28.88
CA LEU A 87 24.55 -2.25 -28.02
C LEU A 87 24.94 -1.90 -26.59
N ALA A 88 23.94 -1.59 -25.77
CA ALA A 88 24.12 -1.07 -24.42
C ALA A 88 23.87 -2.12 -23.35
N LYS A 89 23.09 -3.17 -23.63
CA LYS A 89 22.82 -4.26 -22.68
C LYS A 89 22.98 -5.62 -23.33
N LEU A 90 23.70 -6.50 -22.66
CA LEU A 90 23.85 -7.89 -23.03
C LEU A 90 23.51 -8.73 -21.79
N ASN A 91 22.55 -9.64 -21.95
CA ASN A 91 22.22 -10.62 -20.92
C ASN A 91 22.65 -12.01 -21.38
N LEU A 92 23.60 -12.60 -20.66
CA LEU A 92 24.12 -13.95 -20.83
C LEU A 92 23.82 -14.82 -19.60
N SER A 93 22.94 -14.41 -18.68
CA SER A 93 22.68 -15.12 -17.43
C SER A 93 22.23 -16.57 -17.63
N GLU A 94 22.31 -17.39 -16.60
CA GLU A 94 21.84 -18.79 -16.60
C GLU A 94 22.55 -19.71 -17.63
N ASN A 95 23.69 -19.30 -18.19
CA ASN A 95 24.50 -20.12 -19.10
C ASN A 95 25.65 -20.82 -18.37
N LYS A 96 25.34 -21.93 -17.68
CA LYS A 96 26.30 -22.67 -16.83
C LYS A 96 27.53 -23.22 -17.55
N GLY A 97 27.49 -23.35 -18.88
CA GLY A 97 28.61 -23.81 -19.71
C GLY A 97 29.74 -22.79 -19.87
N LEU A 98 29.54 -21.54 -19.46
CA LEU A 98 30.56 -20.48 -19.56
C LEU A 98 31.63 -20.56 -18.47
N GLY A 99 31.29 -21.20 -17.36
CA GLY A 99 32.20 -21.49 -16.25
C GLY A 99 33.40 -22.34 -16.65
N GLU A 100 34.48 -22.22 -15.86
CA GLU A 100 35.76 -22.92 -15.98
C GLU A 100 36.56 -22.65 -17.26
N ASN A 101 36.11 -21.74 -18.11
CA ASN A 101 36.64 -21.57 -19.47
C ASN A 101 36.82 -20.11 -19.91
N ALA A 102 36.75 -19.12 -19.01
CA ALA A 102 36.80 -17.70 -19.40
C ALA A 102 38.14 -17.25 -19.99
N LEU A 103 39.22 -18.00 -19.80
CA LEU A 103 40.48 -17.81 -20.55
C LEU A 103 40.26 -17.82 -22.06
N THR A 104 39.34 -18.66 -22.53
CA THR A 104 39.09 -18.85 -23.96
C THR A 104 38.17 -17.79 -24.54
N TRP A 105 37.30 -17.17 -23.73
CA TRP A 105 36.25 -16.29 -24.22
C TRP A 105 36.29 -14.86 -23.73
N ALA A 106 36.75 -14.56 -22.51
CA ALA A 106 36.62 -13.21 -21.95
C ALA A 106 37.30 -12.13 -22.79
N ALA A 107 38.50 -12.40 -23.33
CA ALA A 107 39.27 -11.43 -24.13
C ALA A 107 38.50 -10.95 -25.37
N SER A 108 37.56 -11.77 -25.87
CA SER A 108 36.72 -11.38 -27.00
C SER A 108 35.72 -10.27 -26.64
N LEU A 109 35.29 -10.14 -25.39
CA LEU A 109 34.36 -9.09 -24.94
C LEU A 109 34.95 -7.68 -25.03
N GLN A 110 36.27 -7.54 -25.07
CA GLN A 110 36.96 -6.25 -25.18
C GLN A 110 36.56 -5.46 -26.43
N SER A 111 36.12 -6.16 -27.47
CA SER A 111 35.62 -5.53 -28.69
C SER A 111 34.32 -4.73 -28.44
N MET A 112 33.53 -5.06 -27.40
CA MET A 112 32.18 -4.53 -27.15
C MET A 112 32.20 -3.18 -26.40
N ILE A 113 32.91 -2.19 -26.97
CA ILE A 113 33.23 -0.92 -26.31
C ILE A 113 32.01 -0.03 -25.96
N HIS A 114 30.83 -0.30 -26.54
CA HIS A 114 29.60 0.49 -26.32
C HIS A 114 28.70 -0.06 -25.21
N LEU A 115 29.00 -1.26 -24.70
CA LEU A 115 28.19 -1.94 -23.71
C LEU A 115 28.17 -1.16 -22.39
N LYS A 116 26.99 -1.03 -21.78
CA LYS A 116 26.78 -0.33 -20.49
C LYS A 116 26.39 -1.28 -19.37
N SER A 117 25.81 -2.43 -19.69
CA SER A 117 25.32 -3.42 -18.75
C SER A 117 25.56 -4.82 -19.31
N LEU A 118 26.21 -5.66 -18.52
CA LEU A 118 26.48 -7.06 -18.82
C LEU A 118 25.95 -7.91 -17.66
N ASP A 119 25.14 -8.90 -17.97
CA ASP A 119 24.62 -9.85 -17.00
C ASP A 119 25.20 -11.23 -17.29
N LEU A 120 25.92 -11.77 -16.31
CA LEU A 120 26.59 -13.07 -16.27
C LEU A 120 26.17 -13.83 -14.98
N SER A 121 25.00 -13.51 -14.44
CA SER A 121 24.48 -14.20 -13.25
C SER A 121 24.17 -15.67 -13.55
N GLU A 122 24.38 -16.56 -12.58
CA GLU A 122 24.14 -18.01 -12.69
C GLU A 122 24.82 -18.70 -13.92
N CYS A 123 26.00 -18.23 -14.34
CA CYS A 123 26.75 -18.76 -15.48
C CYS A 123 27.79 -19.86 -15.12
N GLY A 124 27.82 -20.31 -13.88
CA GLY A 124 28.81 -21.30 -13.41
C GLY A 124 30.24 -20.74 -13.32
N ILE A 125 30.41 -19.42 -13.32
CA ILE A 125 31.71 -18.75 -13.32
C ILE A 125 32.46 -19.11 -12.03
N ASN A 126 33.73 -19.51 -12.17
CA ASN A 126 34.58 -19.93 -11.07
C ASN A 126 35.79 -18.98 -10.87
N LYS A 127 36.58 -19.26 -9.84
CA LYS A 127 37.75 -18.46 -9.45
C LYS A 127 38.86 -18.32 -10.52
N GLN A 128 38.97 -19.25 -11.46
CA GLN A 128 39.94 -19.19 -12.58
C GLN A 128 39.43 -18.26 -13.69
N ASP A 129 38.12 -18.04 -13.77
CA ASP A 129 37.50 -17.24 -14.82
C ASP A 129 37.63 -15.73 -14.58
N ILE A 130 37.49 -15.30 -13.32
CA ILE A 130 37.43 -13.88 -12.96
C ILE A 130 38.63 -13.05 -13.44
N PRO A 131 39.91 -13.49 -13.35
CA PRO A 131 41.03 -12.72 -13.88
C PRO A 131 40.90 -12.41 -15.37
N HIS A 132 40.33 -13.34 -16.14
CA HIS A 132 40.12 -13.15 -17.57
C HIS A 132 38.93 -12.21 -17.83
N ILE A 133 37.80 -12.40 -17.14
CA ILE A 133 36.61 -11.55 -17.26
C ILE A 133 36.95 -10.10 -16.91
N THR A 134 37.57 -9.87 -15.77
CA THR A 134 37.90 -8.52 -15.29
C THR A 134 38.93 -7.84 -16.19
N SER A 135 40.00 -8.52 -16.60
CA SER A 135 40.99 -7.97 -17.54
C SER A 135 40.36 -7.51 -18.85
N SER A 136 39.26 -8.16 -19.25
CA SER A 136 38.53 -7.84 -20.47
C SER A 136 37.54 -6.71 -20.25
N VAL A 137 36.74 -6.78 -19.18
CA VAL A 137 35.83 -5.71 -18.79
C VAL A 137 36.58 -4.41 -18.51
N GLY A 138 37.78 -4.46 -17.96
CA GLY A 138 38.64 -3.29 -17.71
C GLY A 138 38.91 -2.46 -18.96
N GLU A 139 38.97 -3.11 -20.14
CA GLU A 139 39.17 -2.47 -21.44
C GLU A 139 37.85 -2.03 -22.11
N MET A 140 36.69 -2.19 -21.46
CA MET A 140 35.37 -1.82 -21.98
C MET A 140 34.89 -0.47 -21.41
N PRO A 141 35.27 0.69 -22.00
CA PRO A 141 35.21 1.99 -21.32
C PRO A 141 33.81 2.48 -20.90
N ASN A 142 32.74 1.93 -21.49
CA ASN A 142 31.37 2.36 -21.23
C ASN A 142 30.60 1.44 -20.27
N LEU A 143 31.17 0.31 -19.85
CA LEU A 143 30.45 -0.65 -19.01
C LEU A 143 30.26 -0.05 -17.61
N ALA A 144 29.01 0.17 -17.21
CA ALA A 144 28.70 0.78 -15.91
C ALA A 144 28.14 -0.24 -14.90
N ASP A 145 27.63 -1.36 -15.39
CA ASP A 145 26.86 -2.33 -14.62
C ASP A 145 27.28 -3.75 -15.01
N LEU A 146 27.74 -4.53 -14.03
CA LEU A 146 28.14 -5.92 -14.22
C LEU A 146 27.46 -6.77 -13.15
N ASP A 147 26.70 -7.76 -13.59
CA ASP A 147 26.08 -8.75 -12.72
C ASP A 147 26.81 -10.09 -12.88
N LEU A 148 27.32 -10.61 -11.77
CA LEU A 148 28.01 -11.89 -11.61
C LEU A 148 27.39 -12.68 -10.44
N SER A 149 26.17 -12.32 -10.01
CA SER A 149 25.48 -12.98 -8.91
C SER A 149 25.17 -14.45 -9.18
N ASP A 150 24.86 -15.20 -8.14
CA ASP A 150 24.50 -16.63 -8.20
C ASP A 150 25.58 -17.56 -8.81
N ASN A 151 26.83 -17.09 -8.91
CA ASN A 151 27.99 -17.91 -9.30
C ASN A 151 28.69 -18.51 -8.07
N LYS A 152 28.13 -19.61 -7.57
CA LYS A 152 28.52 -20.22 -6.29
C LYS A 152 29.96 -20.74 -6.20
N GLU A 153 30.67 -20.88 -7.32
CA GLU A 153 32.04 -21.42 -7.37
C GLU A 153 33.14 -20.35 -7.19
N LEU A 154 32.76 -19.08 -7.03
CA LEU A 154 33.68 -17.96 -6.82
C LEU A 154 34.24 -17.90 -5.39
N GLY A 155 33.45 -18.34 -4.43
CA GLY A 155 33.75 -18.29 -3.01
C GLY A 155 34.95 -19.14 -2.58
N GLY A 156 35.68 -18.65 -1.58
CA GLY A 156 36.69 -19.37 -0.82
C GLY A 156 38.12 -19.34 -1.35
N ASN A 157 38.43 -18.52 -2.37
CA ASN A 157 39.80 -18.29 -2.81
C ASN A 157 40.01 -16.93 -3.52
N ALA A 158 39.43 -15.85 -3.00
CA ALA A 158 39.50 -14.53 -3.65
C ALA A 158 40.92 -13.97 -3.79
N VAL A 159 41.91 -14.49 -3.05
CA VAL A 159 43.33 -14.15 -3.24
C VAL A 159 43.82 -14.35 -4.68
N THR A 160 43.29 -15.34 -5.41
CA THR A 160 43.75 -15.63 -6.77
C THR A 160 43.13 -14.71 -7.81
N TRP A 161 42.05 -13.99 -7.48
CA TRP A 161 41.28 -13.27 -8.49
C TRP A 161 40.86 -11.84 -8.10
N ALA A 162 40.64 -11.50 -6.84
CA ALA A 162 40.06 -10.19 -6.50
C ALA A 162 40.90 -9.01 -6.98
N ALA A 163 42.24 -9.12 -6.96
CA ALA A 163 43.14 -8.07 -7.47
C ALA A 163 42.83 -7.69 -8.93
N SER A 164 42.29 -8.62 -9.72
CA SER A 164 41.93 -8.38 -11.11
C SER A 164 40.71 -7.46 -11.27
N LEU A 165 39.81 -7.36 -10.26
CA LEU A 165 38.67 -6.43 -10.26
C LEU A 165 39.12 -4.96 -10.45
N GLN A 166 40.33 -4.63 -10.01
CA GLN A 166 40.90 -3.28 -10.07
C GLN A 166 41.11 -2.76 -11.49
N SER A 167 41.04 -3.64 -12.50
CA SER A 167 41.03 -3.23 -13.91
C SER A 167 39.74 -2.50 -14.30
N MET A 168 38.61 -2.77 -13.64
CA MET A 168 37.28 -2.27 -14.01
C MET A 168 36.93 -0.94 -13.32
N ILE A 169 37.86 0.03 -13.34
CA ILE A 169 37.76 1.30 -12.59
C ILE A 169 36.58 2.21 -12.98
N HIS A 170 35.97 1.97 -14.13
CA HIS A 170 34.90 2.78 -14.70
C HIS A 170 33.49 2.28 -14.29
N LEU A 171 33.38 1.05 -13.74
CA LEU A 171 32.12 0.48 -13.27
C LEU A 171 31.49 1.31 -12.15
N LYS A 172 30.16 1.37 -12.16
CA LYS A 172 29.34 1.99 -11.10
C LYS A 172 28.64 0.95 -10.23
N LYS A 173 28.27 -0.18 -10.84
CA LYS A 173 27.56 -1.28 -10.20
C LYS A 173 28.29 -2.60 -10.43
N LEU A 174 28.39 -3.40 -9.38
CA LEU A 174 28.92 -4.76 -9.43
C LEU A 174 28.13 -5.66 -8.48
N ASP A 175 27.37 -6.60 -9.01
CA ASP A 175 26.69 -7.61 -8.20
C ASP A 175 27.48 -8.93 -8.25
N MET A 176 27.88 -9.43 -7.09
CA MET A 176 28.50 -10.73 -6.86
C MET A 176 27.84 -11.41 -5.66
N SER A 177 26.55 -11.13 -5.45
CA SER A 177 25.75 -11.73 -4.38
C SER A 177 25.48 -13.21 -4.65
N ASN A 178 25.30 -13.98 -3.58
CA ASN A 178 25.10 -15.42 -3.60
C ASN A 178 26.24 -16.25 -4.23
N CYS A 179 27.46 -15.72 -4.21
CA CYS A 179 28.65 -16.35 -4.79
C CYS A 179 29.47 -17.19 -3.80
N SER A 180 28.90 -17.57 -2.64
CA SER A 180 29.55 -18.36 -1.58
C SER A 180 30.81 -17.73 -0.97
N ILE A 181 30.88 -16.39 -0.98
CA ILE A 181 32.01 -15.61 -0.47
C ILE A 181 32.12 -15.78 1.05
N ASN A 182 33.33 -16.09 1.53
CA ASN A 182 33.59 -16.32 2.95
C ASN A 182 34.56 -15.28 3.53
N SER A 183 34.89 -15.43 4.82
CA SER A 183 35.68 -14.42 5.52
C SER A 183 37.11 -14.23 5.02
N ARG A 184 37.73 -15.27 4.44
CA ARG A 184 39.07 -15.18 3.87
C ARG A 184 39.11 -14.38 2.57
N ASP A 185 37.96 -14.26 1.91
CA ASP A 185 37.84 -13.58 0.62
C ASP A 185 37.76 -12.06 0.78
N MET A 186 37.11 -11.59 1.84
CA MET A 186 36.75 -10.18 2.02
C MET A 186 37.94 -9.23 2.02
N LYS A 187 39.10 -9.64 2.56
CA LYS A 187 40.31 -8.81 2.54
C LYS A 187 40.65 -8.40 1.10
N TYR A 188 40.72 -9.37 0.20
CA TYR A 188 41.14 -9.14 -1.18
C TYR A 188 40.04 -8.45 -2.00
N ILE A 189 38.78 -8.80 -1.76
CA ILE A 189 37.61 -8.13 -2.37
C ILE A 189 37.59 -6.66 -1.96
N THR A 190 37.72 -6.38 -0.67
CA THR A 190 37.71 -5.01 -0.14
C THR A 190 38.88 -4.19 -0.67
N GLU A 191 40.10 -4.74 -0.65
CA GLU A 191 41.27 -4.07 -1.21
C GLU A 191 41.02 -3.64 -2.66
N SER A 192 40.34 -4.48 -3.43
CA SER A 192 40.10 -4.25 -4.84
C SER A 192 38.94 -3.26 -5.08
N VAL A 193 37.79 -3.45 -4.44
CA VAL A 193 36.63 -2.54 -4.58
C VAL A 193 36.95 -1.13 -4.09
N SER A 194 37.79 -1.00 -3.05
CA SER A 194 38.20 0.32 -2.56
C SER A 194 38.97 1.14 -3.60
N ARG A 195 39.68 0.48 -4.53
CA ARG A 195 40.42 1.14 -5.63
C ARG A 195 39.51 1.47 -6.82
N MET A 196 38.33 0.85 -6.90
CA MET A 196 37.32 1.12 -7.93
C MET A 196 36.50 2.37 -7.55
N ARG A 197 37.09 3.56 -7.76
CA ARG A 197 36.54 4.84 -7.27
C ARG A 197 35.14 5.20 -7.78
N ASN A 198 34.69 4.63 -8.90
CA ASN A 198 33.38 4.91 -9.46
C ASN A 198 32.27 3.96 -8.96
N ILE A 199 32.62 2.87 -8.26
CA ILE A 199 31.63 1.95 -7.69
C ILE A 199 30.85 2.66 -6.58
N VAL A 200 29.54 2.73 -6.74
CA VAL A 200 28.60 3.31 -5.75
C VAL A 200 27.54 2.32 -5.29
N ASP A 201 27.45 1.16 -5.94
CA ASP A 201 26.51 0.08 -5.65
C ASP A 201 27.24 -1.24 -5.88
N CYS A 202 27.41 -2.04 -4.83
CA CYS A 202 28.12 -3.29 -4.96
C CYS A 202 27.69 -4.28 -3.89
N ASP A 203 27.45 -5.53 -4.30
CA ASP A 203 26.97 -6.57 -3.40
C ASP A 203 27.84 -7.82 -3.51
N PHE A 204 28.44 -8.25 -2.40
CA PHE A 204 29.19 -9.49 -2.27
C PHE A 204 28.58 -10.38 -1.16
N SER A 205 27.31 -10.16 -0.85
CA SER A 205 26.61 -10.86 0.24
C SER A 205 26.43 -12.35 -0.08
N SER A 206 26.68 -13.20 0.90
CA SER A 206 26.47 -14.65 0.81
C SER A 206 25.96 -15.12 2.15
N TYR A 207 24.74 -15.66 2.18
CA TYR A 207 24.04 -15.99 3.44
C TYR A 207 24.93 -16.83 4.38
N PRO A 208 25.10 -16.45 5.67
CA PRO A 208 24.42 -15.35 6.38
C PRO A 208 25.13 -13.98 6.30
N GLY A 209 26.32 -13.91 5.69
CA GLY A 209 27.16 -12.73 5.63
C GLY A 209 26.64 -11.66 4.65
N VAL A 210 26.77 -10.39 5.04
CA VAL A 210 26.42 -9.23 4.20
C VAL A 210 27.66 -8.40 3.98
N TRP A 211 28.07 -8.23 2.72
CA TRP A 211 29.09 -7.27 2.34
C TRP A 211 28.51 -6.43 1.22
N ARG A 212 28.20 -5.16 1.49
CA ARG A 212 27.51 -4.30 0.51
C ARG A 212 27.99 -2.86 0.59
N VAL A 213 28.20 -2.26 -0.57
CA VAL A 213 28.32 -0.82 -0.77
C VAL A 213 27.02 -0.30 -1.38
N GLN A 214 26.40 0.71 -0.79
CA GLN A 214 25.15 1.27 -1.31
C GLN A 214 25.20 2.80 -1.36
N SER A 215 24.64 3.39 -2.40
CA SER A 215 24.52 4.85 -2.54
C SER A 215 23.46 5.43 -1.59
N LEU A 216 23.81 6.49 -0.85
CA LEU A 216 22.93 7.27 0.03
C LEU A 216 22.55 8.64 -0.55
N GLY A 217 22.85 8.89 -1.83
CA GLY A 217 22.67 10.19 -2.50
C GLY A 217 23.73 11.25 -2.13
N ASN A 218 24.22 11.27 -0.89
CA ASN A 218 25.28 12.17 -0.41
C ASN A 218 26.63 11.46 -0.14
N GLY A 219 26.78 10.22 -0.62
CA GLY A 219 27.93 9.35 -0.39
C GLY A 219 27.51 7.88 -0.51
N ILE A 220 28.33 6.99 0.06
CA ILE A 220 28.08 5.55 0.14
C ILE A 220 28.04 5.05 1.60
N GLU A 221 27.33 3.95 1.80
CA GLU A 221 27.36 3.11 3.01
C GLU A 221 28.11 1.81 2.71
N LEU A 222 29.08 1.46 3.55
CA LEU A 222 29.66 0.12 3.60
C LEU A 222 29.02 -0.66 4.74
N SER A 223 28.35 -1.76 4.42
CA SER A 223 27.75 -2.69 5.37
C SER A 223 28.51 -4.02 5.36
N ILE A 224 29.04 -4.44 6.50
CA ILE A 224 29.70 -5.72 6.72
C ILE A 224 29.04 -6.40 7.92
N LYS A 225 28.36 -7.53 7.70
CA LYS A 225 27.61 -8.21 8.76
C LYS A 225 27.84 -9.71 8.78
N MET A 226 27.80 -10.32 9.96
CA MET A 226 27.74 -11.76 10.18
C MET A 226 28.88 -12.56 9.52
N PHE A 227 30.07 -11.95 9.43
CA PHE A 227 31.27 -12.64 8.96
C PHE A 227 32.25 -12.92 10.10
N SER A 228 32.97 -14.05 9.99
CA SER A 228 34.04 -14.41 10.92
C SER A 228 35.37 -13.72 10.56
N LEU A 229 35.49 -12.42 10.85
CA LEU A 229 36.70 -11.62 10.65
C LEU A 229 37.50 -11.43 11.94
N THR A 230 38.83 -11.43 11.84
CA THR A 230 39.74 -10.99 12.92
C THR A 230 39.97 -9.48 12.86
N GLY A 231 40.52 -8.90 13.93
CA GLY A 231 40.99 -7.51 13.90
C GLY A 231 41.97 -7.22 12.76
N ARG A 232 42.90 -8.11 12.44
CA ARG A 232 43.80 -7.89 11.30
C ARG A 232 43.04 -7.80 9.98
N ASP A 233 42.07 -8.67 9.77
CA ASP A 233 41.26 -8.64 8.54
C ASP A 233 40.47 -7.34 8.43
N MET A 234 39.89 -6.85 9.53
CA MET A 234 39.18 -5.56 9.55
C MET A 234 40.12 -4.36 9.37
N ALA A 235 41.34 -4.42 9.91
CA ALA A 235 42.36 -3.40 9.67
C ALA A 235 42.64 -3.26 8.17
N ASP A 236 42.82 -4.40 7.49
CA ASP A 236 43.05 -4.45 6.05
C ASP A 236 41.84 -3.91 5.28
N VAL A 237 40.62 -4.27 5.69
CA VAL A 237 39.35 -3.77 5.12
C VAL A 237 39.27 -2.24 5.22
N LEU A 238 39.45 -1.68 6.41
CA LEU A 238 39.33 -0.24 6.63
C LEU A 238 40.47 0.53 5.95
N GLN A 239 41.71 0.02 6.01
CA GLN A 239 42.86 0.63 5.36
C GLN A 239 42.67 0.75 3.85
N SER A 240 41.98 -0.21 3.24
CA SER A 240 41.67 -0.19 1.81
C SER A 240 40.80 1.02 1.44
N PHE A 241 39.81 1.37 2.27
CA PHE A 241 38.90 2.49 2.02
C PHE A 241 39.46 3.88 2.34
N ASN A 242 40.71 4.00 2.84
CA ASN A 242 41.31 5.29 3.21
C ASN A 242 41.30 6.36 2.10
N ASN A 243 41.23 5.96 0.83
CA ASN A 243 41.20 6.87 -0.31
C ASN A 243 39.79 7.12 -0.88
N ARG A 244 38.74 6.64 -0.21
CA ARG A 244 37.33 6.78 -0.62
C ARG A 244 36.64 7.87 0.21
N SER A 245 36.73 9.11 -0.29
CA SER A 245 36.10 10.28 0.35
C SER A 245 34.57 10.30 0.26
N ASP A 246 33.98 9.39 -0.52
CA ASP A 246 32.53 9.22 -0.63
C ASP A 246 31.96 8.29 0.46
N LEU A 247 32.78 7.62 1.26
CA LEU A 247 32.32 6.78 2.36
C LEU A 247 31.83 7.62 3.54
N VAL A 248 30.50 7.69 3.70
CA VAL A 248 29.85 8.51 4.74
C VAL A 248 29.21 7.68 5.85
N ARG A 249 29.01 6.38 5.63
CA ARG A 249 28.48 5.48 6.66
C ARG A 249 29.18 4.13 6.63
N LEU A 250 29.50 3.63 7.82
CA LEU A 250 30.05 2.30 8.04
C LEU A 250 29.16 1.54 9.02
N THR A 251 28.72 0.36 8.62
CA THR A 251 27.91 -0.55 9.44
C THR A 251 28.64 -1.88 9.56
N ILE A 252 29.06 -2.21 10.77
CA ILE A 252 29.70 -3.47 11.14
C ILE A 252 28.81 -4.13 12.21
N ASP A 253 28.29 -5.31 11.93
CA ASP A 253 27.35 -6.01 12.82
C ASP A 253 27.62 -7.52 12.92
N GLY A 254 27.66 -8.07 14.13
CA GLY A 254 27.81 -9.51 14.34
C GLY A 254 29.19 -10.07 13.98
N ILE A 255 30.27 -9.29 14.19
CA ILE A 255 31.65 -9.68 13.89
C ILE A 255 32.44 -9.85 15.19
N CYS A 256 32.30 -11.02 15.83
CA CYS A 256 32.86 -11.28 17.16
C CYS A 256 34.40 -11.31 17.23
N GLY A 257 35.11 -11.49 16.11
CA GLY A 257 36.58 -11.53 16.10
C GLY A 257 37.27 -10.16 16.17
N LEU A 258 36.51 -9.06 16.31
CA LEU A 258 37.07 -7.71 16.49
C LEU A 258 37.44 -7.40 17.95
N GLY A 259 36.80 -8.07 18.91
CA GLY A 259 37.06 -7.89 20.33
C GLY A 259 38.51 -8.15 20.73
N GLY A 260 39.07 -7.28 21.55
CA GLY A 260 40.43 -7.32 22.08
C GLY A 260 41.54 -6.97 21.10
N SER A 261 41.21 -6.43 19.92
CA SER A 261 42.15 -6.22 18.82
C SER A 261 42.07 -4.83 18.14
N ALA A 262 41.38 -3.86 18.74
CA ALA A 262 41.17 -2.55 18.12
C ALA A 262 42.45 -1.72 17.94
N SER A 263 43.51 -2.00 18.70
CA SER A 263 44.85 -1.46 18.43
C SER A 263 45.35 -1.75 17.01
N ILE A 264 44.85 -2.84 16.41
CA ILE A 264 45.19 -3.28 15.07
C ILE A 264 44.25 -2.64 14.02
N TRP A 265 42.94 -2.63 14.27
CA TRP A 265 41.95 -2.30 13.22
C TRP A 265 41.43 -0.88 13.21
N THR A 266 41.62 -0.11 14.27
CA THR A 266 41.17 1.30 14.32
C THR A 266 42.10 2.33 13.68
N PRO A 267 43.45 2.17 13.61
CA PRO A 267 44.32 3.19 13.04
C PRO A 267 43.88 3.73 11.65
N PRO A 268 43.34 2.91 10.73
CA PRO A 268 42.82 3.39 9.44
C PRO A 268 41.73 4.47 9.52
N PHE A 269 40.92 4.55 10.59
CA PHE A 269 39.83 5.53 10.68
C PHE A 269 40.31 6.97 10.54
N GLN A 270 41.55 7.29 10.92
CA GLN A 270 42.10 8.65 10.81
C GLN A 270 42.08 9.20 9.38
N ASN A 271 42.02 8.33 8.36
CA ASN A 271 41.95 8.71 6.96
C ASN A 271 40.51 8.77 6.40
N LEU A 272 39.51 8.27 7.14
CA LEU A 272 38.11 8.22 6.72
C LEU A 272 37.34 9.46 7.19
N THR A 273 37.82 10.65 6.83
CA THR A 273 37.38 11.94 7.40
C THR A 273 35.94 12.34 7.07
N GLU A 274 35.34 11.74 6.05
CA GLU A 274 33.98 12.05 5.57
C GLU A 274 32.88 11.17 6.22
N LEU A 275 33.28 10.22 7.09
CA LEU A 275 32.33 9.40 7.84
C LEU A 275 31.43 10.27 8.73
N LYS A 276 30.12 10.03 8.63
CA LYS A 276 29.07 10.68 9.42
C LYS A 276 28.43 9.75 10.42
N LYS A 277 28.38 8.44 10.12
CA LYS A 277 27.83 7.43 11.01
C LYS A 277 28.69 6.16 11.00
N VAL A 278 29.00 5.65 12.19
CA VAL A 278 29.68 4.37 12.40
C VAL A 278 28.82 3.52 13.33
N GLU A 279 28.55 2.29 12.91
CA GLU A 279 27.87 1.27 13.70
C GLU A 279 28.79 0.07 13.86
N LEU A 280 29.06 -0.31 15.10
CA LEU A 280 29.90 -1.42 15.54
C LEU A 280 29.07 -2.29 16.49
N SER A 281 28.00 -2.88 15.99
CA SER A 281 27.05 -3.66 16.77
C SER A 281 27.51 -5.12 16.91
N ASP A 282 27.34 -5.74 18.06
CA ASP A 282 27.59 -7.19 18.26
C ASP A 282 28.99 -7.63 17.76
N CYS A 283 30.02 -6.85 18.11
CA CYS A 283 31.41 -7.04 17.67
C CYS A 283 32.31 -7.65 18.77
N SER A 284 31.72 -8.06 19.90
CA SER A 284 32.43 -8.56 21.09
C SER A 284 33.50 -7.61 21.64
N LEU A 285 33.36 -6.29 21.44
CA LEU A 285 34.35 -5.27 21.84
C LEU A 285 34.68 -5.31 23.33
N GLN A 286 35.96 -5.18 23.68
CA GLN A 286 36.51 -5.17 25.03
C GLN A 286 36.90 -3.74 25.47
N ASN A 287 37.22 -3.57 26.75
CA ASN A 287 37.56 -2.26 27.33
C ASN A 287 38.72 -1.55 26.62
N ALA A 288 39.82 -2.27 26.38
CA ALA A 288 40.99 -1.72 25.68
C ALA A 288 40.65 -1.30 24.24
N ASP A 289 39.60 -1.88 23.63
CA ASP A 289 39.25 -1.56 22.25
C ASP A 289 38.74 -0.12 22.11
N ILE A 290 37.97 0.33 23.09
CA ILE A 290 37.36 1.65 23.06
C ILE A 290 38.41 2.77 23.14
N GLU A 291 39.52 2.57 23.85
CA GLU A 291 40.63 3.52 23.85
C GLU A 291 41.15 3.76 22.43
N HIS A 292 41.37 2.68 21.68
CA HIS A 292 41.83 2.75 20.30
C HIS A 292 40.75 3.28 19.33
N ILE A 293 39.49 2.86 19.50
CA ILE A 293 38.36 3.36 18.69
C ILE A 293 38.21 4.87 18.87
N ALA A 294 38.15 5.34 20.11
CA ALA A 294 38.02 6.76 20.39
C ALA A 294 39.27 7.55 19.97
N ALA A 295 40.45 6.94 20.06
CA ALA A 295 41.68 7.54 19.56
C ALA A 295 41.64 7.83 18.07
N ALA A 296 41.08 6.91 17.29
CA ALA A 296 41.03 7.01 15.85
C ALA A 296 39.83 7.84 15.37
N LEU A 297 38.62 7.54 15.85
CA LEU A 297 37.39 8.27 15.51
C LEU A 297 37.39 9.71 16.03
N GLY A 298 38.13 10.01 17.10
CA GLY A 298 38.32 11.38 17.59
C GLY A 298 38.97 12.32 16.58
N GLN A 299 39.67 11.78 15.58
CA GLN A 299 40.29 12.55 14.49
C GLN A 299 39.37 12.68 13.25
N VAL A 300 38.16 12.11 13.27
CA VAL A 300 37.22 12.12 12.14
C VAL A 300 36.19 13.26 12.32
N PRO A 301 36.37 14.43 11.69
CA PRO A 301 35.64 15.65 12.09
C PRO A 301 34.14 15.63 11.82
N ASN A 302 33.68 14.84 10.85
CA ASN A 302 32.29 14.82 10.39
C ASN A 302 31.41 13.76 11.06
N LEU A 303 31.97 12.95 11.97
CA LEU A 303 31.26 11.84 12.59
C LEU A 303 30.19 12.33 13.57
N ALA A 304 28.92 12.19 13.22
CA ALA A 304 27.81 12.60 14.08
C ALA A 304 27.30 11.44 14.96
N ASP A 305 27.28 10.21 14.43
CA ASP A 305 26.60 9.10 15.10
C ASP A 305 27.54 7.90 15.28
N LEU A 306 27.66 7.42 16.52
CA LEU A 306 28.40 6.21 16.86
C LEU A 306 27.48 5.24 17.59
N ASN A 307 27.32 4.04 17.06
CA ASN A 307 26.54 2.98 17.70
C ASN A 307 27.45 1.80 18.06
N LEU A 308 27.59 1.50 19.35
CA LEU A 308 28.38 0.39 19.90
C LEU A 308 27.50 -0.71 20.50
N SER A 309 26.22 -0.78 20.12
CA SER A 309 25.24 -1.65 20.77
C SER A 309 25.62 -3.15 20.74
N LYS A 310 25.06 -3.95 21.64
CA LYS A 310 25.26 -5.41 21.74
C LYS A 310 26.70 -5.84 22.01
N ASN A 311 27.56 -4.96 22.52
CA ASN A 311 28.90 -5.33 22.98
C ASN A 311 28.92 -5.51 24.50
N SER A 312 28.37 -6.63 24.97
CA SER A 312 28.19 -6.92 26.40
C SER A 312 29.48 -6.95 27.24
N ASN A 313 30.64 -7.14 26.60
CA ASN A 313 31.97 -7.13 27.23
C ASN A 313 32.43 -5.74 27.68
N LEU A 314 31.75 -4.66 27.28
CA LEU A 314 32.07 -3.29 27.70
C LEU A 314 31.62 -2.98 29.12
N GLY A 315 30.63 -3.73 29.62
CA GLY A 315 30.14 -3.65 30.99
C GLY A 315 31.16 -4.10 32.05
N GLY A 316 31.04 -3.54 33.25
CA GLY A 316 31.85 -3.84 34.43
C GLY A 316 33.17 -3.09 34.55
N ASN A 317 33.59 -2.36 33.52
CA ASN A 317 34.95 -1.81 33.44
C ASN A 317 35.03 -0.44 32.72
N ALA A 318 33.97 0.36 32.67
CA ALA A 318 34.02 1.65 31.98
C ALA A 318 34.99 2.67 32.58
N GLY A 319 35.48 2.44 33.80
CA GLY A 319 36.60 3.20 34.36
C GLY A 319 37.90 3.09 33.55
N ILE A 320 38.06 2.05 32.73
CA ILE A 320 39.20 1.87 31.85
C ILE A 320 39.03 2.67 30.56
N TRP A 321 37.81 2.75 30.03
CA TRP A 321 37.59 3.18 28.65
C TRP A 321 36.81 4.47 28.46
N ALA A 322 35.96 4.86 29.40
CA ALA A 322 35.05 5.99 29.21
C ALA A 322 35.79 7.30 28.94
N ALA A 323 36.89 7.56 29.65
CA ALA A 323 37.68 8.79 29.50
C ALA A 323 38.17 8.98 28.05
N SER A 324 38.39 7.87 27.33
CA SER A 324 38.80 7.89 25.93
C SER A 324 37.74 8.49 25.01
N LEU A 325 36.44 8.40 25.35
CA LEU A 325 35.34 8.99 24.55
C LEU A 325 35.48 10.51 24.38
N GLN A 326 36.13 11.20 25.33
CA GLN A 326 36.38 12.65 25.26
C GLN A 326 37.22 13.06 24.05
N ARG A 327 37.81 12.10 23.32
CA ARG A 327 38.49 12.36 22.06
C ARG A 327 37.50 12.68 20.92
N MET A 328 36.20 12.37 21.06
CA MET A 328 35.16 12.51 20.03
C MET A 328 34.18 13.66 20.33
N MET A 329 34.68 14.85 20.68
CA MET A 329 33.88 16.03 21.11
C MET A 329 32.84 16.54 20.10
N HIS A 330 32.92 16.08 18.84
CA HIS A 330 32.06 16.47 17.72
C HIS A 330 30.82 15.56 17.58
N LEU A 331 30.78 14.42 18.29
CA LEU A 331 29.70 13.43 18.20
C LEU A 331 28.36 14.01 18.69
N LYS A 332 27.26 13.63 18.03
CA LYS A 332 25.88 14.02 18.34
C LYS A 332 25.04 12.88 18.92
N SER A 333 25.29 11.64 18.51
CA SER A 333 24.56 10.47 19.01
C SER A 333 25.51 9.35 19.39
N LEU A 334 25.28 8.76 20.57
CA LEU A 334 26.01 7.61 21.09
C LEU A 334 25.03 6.49 21.49
N GLY A 335 25.14 5.35 20.81
CA GLY A 335 24.42 4.12 21.14
C GLY A 335 25.29 3.18 21.96
N LEU A 336 24.82 2.79 23.14
CA LEU A 336 25.42 1.82 24.06
C LEU A 336 24.38 0.78 24.49
N SER A 337 23.40 0.48 23.62
CA SER A 337 22.32 -0.44 23.98
C SER A 337 22.86 -1.87 24.14
N GLU A 338 22.38 -2.64 25.12
CA GLU A 338 22.78 -4.06 25.30
C GLU A 338 24.32 -4.26 25.42
N CYS A 339 25.01 -3.32 26.07
CA CYS A 339 26.46 -3.33 26.25
C CYS A 339 26.91 -3.88 27.63
N GLY A 340 25.97 -4.41 28.42
CA GLY A 340 26.23 -4.92 29.77
C GLY A 340 26.56 -3.84 30.81
N VAL A 341 26.37 -2.55 30.47
CA VAL A 341 26.69 -1.39 31.31
C VAL A 341 26.00 -1.51 32.68
N ASN A 342 26.76 -1.35 33.76
CA ASN A 342 26.25 -1.33 35.13
C ASN A 342 26.36 0.08 35.76
N GLY A 343 25.92 0.21 37.01
CA GLY A 343 25.97 1.49 37.70
C GLY A 343 27.37 2.10 37.81
N GLN A 344 28.38 1.31 38.21
CA GLN A 344 29.76 1.82 38.33
C GLN A 344 30.29 2.33 36.97
N ASP A 345 29.94 1.64 35.89
CA ASP A 345 30.32 2.06 34.55
C ASP A 345 29.77 3.44 34.20
N LEU A 346 28.51 3.67 34.53
CA LEU A 346 27.82 4.90 34.19
C LEU A 346 28.39 6.13 34.92
N LEU A 347 29.04 5.98 36.07
CA LEU A 347 29.82 7.09 36.69
C LEU A 347 30.94 7.55 35.77
N HIS A 348 31.67 6.61 35.19
CA HIS A 348 32.80 6.89 34.31
C HIS A 348 32.31 7.39 32.94
N ILE A 349 31.26 6.78 32.38
CA ILE A 349 30.64 7.21 31.12
C ILE A 349 30.13 8.64 31.25
N ALA A 350 29.35 8.95 32.28
CA ALA A 350 28.82 10.30 32.46
C ALA A 350 29.90 11.34 32.75
N SER A 351 30.97 10.96 33.45
CA SER A 351 32.14 11.83 33.65
C SER A 351 32.82 12.22 32.34
N SER A 352 32.76 11.33 31.36
CA SER A 352 33.44 11.50 30.08
C SER A 352 32.54 12.19 29.07
N VAL A 353 31.31 11.71 28.91
CA VAL A 353 30.27 12.31 28.07
C VAL A 353 29.95 13.72 28.52
N GLY A 354 30.03 14.03 29.81
CA GLY A 354 29.79 15.39 30.32
C GLY A 354 30.70 16.46 29.71
N GLU A 355 31.90 16.07 29.27
CA GLU A 355 32.83 16.97 28.59
C GLU A 355 32.58 17.05 27.07
N MET A 356 31.65 16.29 26.48
CA MET A 356 31.40 16.23 25.03
C MET A 356 30.22 17.15 24.60
N PRO A 357 30.42 18.44 24.34
CA PRO A 357 29.34 19.44 24.31
C PRO A 357 28.30 19.26 23.19
N ASN A 358 28.61 18.50 22.13
CA ASN A 358 27.72 18.31 20.99
C ASN A 358 26.82 17.08 21.09
N LEU A 359 27.03 16.21 22.09
CA LEU A 359 26.28 14.97 22.21
C LEU A 359 24.84 15.28 22.63
N ALA A 360 23.88 15.07 21.73
CA ALA A 360 22.47 15.29 22.00
C ALA A 360 21.76 14.01 22.43
N ASP A 361 22.13 12.86 21.90
CA ASP A 361 21.39 11.61 22.09
C ASP A 361 22.26 10.51 22.68
N LEU A 362 21.83 9.95 23.80
CA LEU A 362 22.49 8.81 24.45
C LEU A 362 21.50 7.66 24.64
N ASN A 363 21.77 6.52 24.01
CA ASN A 363 20.92 5.33 24.16
C ASN A 363 21.62 4.24 24.97
N LEU A 364 21.13 4.00 26.19
CA LEU A 364 21.58 2.96 27.12
C LEU A 364 20.57 1.82 27.28
N SER A 365 19.58 1.70 26.37
CA SER A 365 18.53 0.67 26.47
C SER A 365 19.09 -0.75 26.53
N LYS A 366 18.37 -1.72 27.10
CA LYS A 366 18.76 -3.14 27.19
C LYS A 366 20.01 -3.42 28.03
N ASN A 367 20.43 -2.48 28.86
CA ASN A 367 21.47 -2.70 29.86
C ASN A 367 20.83 -3.08 31.20
N LEU A 368 20.55 -4.38 31.37
CA LEU A 368 19.82 -4.94 32.51
C LEU A 368 20.51 -4.68 33.87
N ASN A 369 21.82 -4.42 33.89
CA ASN A 369 22.59 -4.17 35.12
C ASN A 369 22.48 -2.71 35.63
N LEU A 370 21.75 -1.84 34.93
CA LEU A 370 21.44 -0.48 35.40
C LEU A 370 20.28 -0.46 36.39
N GLY A 371 19.41 -1.46 36.34
CA GLY A 371 18.31 -1.67 37.26
C GLY A 371 18.74 -2.02 38.68
N GLY A 372 18.01 -1.51 39.67
CA GLY A 372 18.18 -1.77 41.10
C GLY A 372 19.38 -1.12 41.77
N ASN A 373 20.12 -0.24 41.08
CA ASN A 373 21.31 0.41 41.62
C ASN A 373 21.46 1.89 41.22
N ALA A 374 20.39 2.59 40.81
CA ALA A 374 20.51 3.99 40.37
C ALA A 374 21.00 4.98 41.43
N GLY A 375 20.93 4.63 42.71
CA GLY A 375 21.57 5.40 43.79
C GLY A 375 23.10 5.49 43.64
N VAL A 376 23.72 4.56 42.92
CA VAL A 376 25.17 4.60 42.63
C VAL A 376 25.46 5.59 41.50
N TRP A 377 24.64 5.59 40.45
CA TRP A 377 25.02 6.20 39.17
C TRP A 377 24.25 7.45 38.75
N ALA A 378 23.00 7.62 39.18
CA ALA A 378 22.13 8.65 38.64
C ALA A 378 22.69 10.06 38.85
N ALA A 379 23.30 10.35 40.02
CA ALA A 379 23.91 11.66 40.29
C ALA A 379 24.97 12.06 39.24
N SER A 380 25.58 11.07 38.58
CA SER A 380 26.55 11.33 37.52
C SER A 380 25.90 11.85 36.23
N LEU A 381 24.60 11.62 36.00
CA LEU A 381 23.86 12.16 34.84
C LEU A 381 23.95 13.69 34.76
N GLN A 382 24.03 14.37 35.91
CA GLN A 382 24.18 15.83 36.00
C GLN A 382 25.46 16.37 35.37
N ARG A 383 26.40 15.49 35.00
CA ARG A 383 27.57 15.88 34.21
C ARG A 383 27.22 16.10 32.74
N MET A 384 26.12 15.53 32.24
CA MET A 384 25.72 15.50 30.83
C MET A 384 24.60 16.50 30.50
N MET A 385 24.69 17.73 31.05
CA MET A 385 23.62 18.76 30.97
C MET A 385 23.21 19.21 29.56
N HIS A 386 23.98 18.83 28.54
CA HIS A 386 23.79 19.22 27.14
C HIS A 386 22.94 18.20 26.34
N LEU A 387 22.70 16.99 26.88
CA LEU A 387 21.87 15.98 26.25
C LEU A 387 20.43 16.46 26.03
N LYS A 388 19.84 16.01 24.92
CA LYS A 388 18.43 16.20 24.54
C LYS A 388 17.61 14.92 24.68
N SER A 389 18.19 13.76 24.37
CA SER A 389 17.51 12.47 24.50
C SER A 389 18.32 11.46 25.31
N LEU A 390 17.64 10.74 26.20
CA LEU A 390 18.19 9.65 26.99
C LEU A 390 17.30 8.41 26.90
N GLY A 391 17.86 7.31 26.38
CA GLY A 391 17.19 6.01 26.29
C GLY A 391 17.64 5.04 27.39
N LEU A 392 16.70 4.50 28.15
CA LEU A 392 16.86 3.56 29.27
C LEU A 392 15.76 2.47 29.22
N SER A 393 15.29 2.13 28.01
CA SER A 393 14.28 1.09 27.84
C SER A 393 14.85 -0.30 28.13
N GLU A 394 14.07 -1.22 28.71
CA GLU A 394 14.50 -2.60 29.00
C GLU A 394 15.81 -2.66 29.83
N CYS A 395 15.98 -1.78 30.82
CA CYS A 395 17.18 -1.68 31.66
C CYS A 395 16.99 -2.31 33.06
N ASP A 396 15.89 -3.02 33.28
CA ASP A 396 15.45 -3.56 34.58
C ASP A 396 15.27 -2.48 35.68
N ILE A 397 14.98 -1.25 35.26
CA ILE A 397 14.72 -0.12 36.18
C ILE A 397 13.50 -0.44 37.05
N ASN A 398 13.61 -0.24 38.36
CA ASN A 398 12.54 -0.50 39.33
C ASN A 398 12.20 0.73 40.18
N GLU A 399 11.33 0.57 41.17
CA GLU A 399 10.82 1.67 41.98
C GLU A 399 11.87 2.45 42.78
N HIS A 400 13.00 1.82 43.11
CA HIS A 400 14.06 2.44 43.90
C HIS A 400 14.97 3.30 43.03
N ASP A 401 14.96 3.06 41.71
CA ASP A 401 15.86 3.74 40.78
C ASP A 401 15.35 5.12 40.37
N ILE A 402 14.04 5.23 40.10
CA ILE A 402 13.44 6.45 39.54
C ILE A 402 13.66 7.69 40.42
N PRO A 403 13.59 7.66 41.78
CA PRO A 403 13.89 8.84 42.59
C PRO A 403 15.29 9.41 42.33
N HIS A 404 16.29 8.54 42.17
CA HIS A 404 17.65 8.94 41.86
C HIS A 404 17.78 9.48 40.42
N ILE A 405 17.17 8.80 39.45
CA ILE A 405 17.16 9.22 38.03
C ILE A 405 16.50 10.60 37.91
N ALA A 406 15.31 10.76 38.49
CA ALA A 406 14.55 11.99 38.39
C ALA A 406 15.26 13.17 39.07
N SER A 407 15.79 12.99 40.28
CA SER A 407 16.59 14.04 40.95
C SER A 407 17.77 14.52 40.11
N SER A 408 18.32 13.66 39.26
CA SER A 408 19.48 13.98 38.45
C SER A 408 19.07 14.61 37.12
N VAL A 409 18.10 14.00 36.44
CA VAL A 409 17.52 14.53 35.19
C VAL A 409 16.87 15.89 35.43
N GLY A 410 16.25 16.12 36.59
CA GLY A 410 15.63 17.41 36.94
C GLY A 410 16.58 18.60 36.83
N GLU A 411 17.88 18.37 37.04
CA GLU A 411 18.93 19.39 36.91
C GLU A 411 19.49 19.51 35.48
N MET A 412 19.03 18.72 34.51
CA MET A 412 19.51 18.68 33.12
C MET A 412 18.60 19.47 32.15
N PRO A 413 18.69 20.81 32.07
CA PRO A 413 17.67 21.65 31.42
C PRO A 413 17.45 21.42 29.93
N ASN A 414 18.41 20.81 29.23
CA ASN A 414 18.32 20.57 27.79
C ASN A 414 17.68 19.22 27.43
N LEU A 415 17.47 18.31 28.40
CA LEU A 415 16.92 17.00 28.12
C LEU A 415 15.43 17.12 27.80
N THR A 416 15.03 16.91 26.56
CA THR A 416 13.62 17.00 26.15
C THR A 416 12.91 15.66 26.19
N ASP A 417 13.64 14.56 25.99
CA ASP A 417 13.05 13.24 25.79
C ASP A 417 13.73 12.17 26.66
N LEU A 418 12.93 11.52 27.50
CA LEU A 418 13.35 10.40 28.34
C LEU A 418 12.54 9.15 27.99
N VAL A 419 13.24 8.08 27.62
CA VAL A 419 12.62 6.80 27.25
C VAL A 419 12.97 5.75 28.29
N LEU A 420 11.98 5.21 28.97
CA LEU A 420 12.05 4.23 30.06
C LEU A 420 11.09 3.05 29.80
N SER A 421 10.70 2.81 28.55
CA SER A 421 9.75 1.78 28.17
C SER A 421 10.25 0.36 28.51
N SER A 422 9.31 -0.56 28.68
CA SER A 422 9.56 -1.99 28.92
C SER A 422 10.38 -2.28 30.20
N ASN A 423 10.27 -1.43 31.21
CA ASN A 423 10.84 -1.66 32.55
C ASN A 423 9.74 -2.16 33.49
N MET A 424 9.56 -3.49 33.53
CA MET A 424 8.42 -4.14 34.19
C MET A 424 8.38 -3.93 35.72
N GLY A 425 9.53 -3.66 36.36
CA GLY A 425 9.63 -3.40 37.79
C GLY A 425 9.02 -2.07 38.27
N LEU A 426 8.64 -1.19 37.36
CA LEU A 426 8.02 0.10 37.69
C LEU A 426 6.54 -0.01 38.03
N GLY A 427 5.86 -1.02 37.46
CA GLY A 427 4.45 -1.30 37.64
C GLY A 427 4.12 -1.76 39.06
N GLY A 428 3.00 -1.28 39.58
CA GLY A 428 2.49 -1.58 40.93
C GLY A 428 3.19 -0.86 42.08
N ASN A 429 4.13 0.03 41.78
CA ASN A 429 4.94 0.73 42.78
C ASN A 429 5.00 2.26 42.60
N ALA A 430 4.13 2.87 41.77
CA ALA A 430 4.25 4.30 41.45
C ALA A 430 4.14 5.25 42.65
N GLU A 431 3.53 4.81 43.76
CA GLU A 431 3.52 5.54 45.04
C GLU A 431 4.93 5.92 45.52
N LYS A 432 5.89 5.02 45.33
CA LYS A 432 7.24 5.18 45.85
C LYS A 432 8.07 6.15 45.01
N TRP A 433 7.73 6.34 43.74
CA TRP A 433 8.62 7.00 42.80
C TRP A 433 8.03 8.13 41.96
N ALA A 434 6.73 8.12 41.62
CA ALA A 434 6.18 9.04 40.63
C ALA A 434 6.35 10.50 41.05
N ALA A 435 6.22 10.82 42.34
CA ALA A 435 6.43 12.17 42.86
C ALA A 435 7.80 12.75 42.47
N SER A 436 8.81 11.90 42.30
CA SER A 436 10.15 12.30 41.89
C SER A 436 10.18 12.85 40.46
N LEU A 437 9.30 12.39 39.56
CA LEU A 437 9.21 12.88 38.17
C LEU A 437 8.98 14.39 38.10
N GLN A 438 8.39 14.98 39.13
CA GLN A 438 8.07 16.42 39.20
C GLN A 438 9.31 17.32 39.22
N SER A 439 10.50 16.75 39.45
CA SER A 439 11.76 17.47 39.28
C SER A 439 12.11 17.70 37.79
N MET A 440 11.62 16.86 36.89
CA MET A 440 11.95 16.87 35.45
C MET A 440 11.01 17.75 34.63
N ILE A 441 10.71 18.97 35.12
CA ILE A 441 9.69 19.86 34.53
C ILE A 441 9.96 20.32 33.09
N HIS A 442 11.20 20.21 32.64
CA HIS A 442 11.67 20.69 31.34
C HIS A 442 11.40 19.67 30.21
N LEU A 443 11.14 18.39 30.54
CA LEU A 443 10.85 17.33 29.57
C LEU A 443 9.61 17.64 28.72
N MET A 444 9.71 17.31 27.43
CA MET A 444 8.61 17.34 26.46
C MET A 444 8.06 15.93 26.19
N GLY A 445 8.94 14.92 26.19
CA GLY A 445 8.65 13.51 25.95
C GLY A 445 9.01 12.62 27.14
N LEU A 446 8.08 11.79 27.60
CA LEU A 446 8.35 10.73 28.61
C LEU A 446 7.64 9.42 28.23
N HIS A 447 8.41 8.43 27.81
CA HIS A 447 7.86 7.16 27.35
C HIS A 447 8.17 6.05 28.35
N MET A 448 7.13 5.50 28.97
CA MET A 448 7.17 4.42 29.97
C MET A 448 6.19 3.30 29.58
N SER A 449 6.00 3.05 28.28
CA SER A 449 5.06 2.01 27.82
C SER A 449 5.55 0.62 28.21
N LEU A 450 4.65 -0.34 28.40
CA LEU A 450 4.96 -1.73 28.73
C LEU A 450 5.70 -1.92 30.07
N CYS A 451 5.37 -1.11 31.07
CA CYS A 451 5.99 -1.19 32.41
C CYS A 451 5.09 -1.86 33.48
N SER A 452 4.06 -2.60 33.08
CA SER A 452 3.11 -3.29 33.98
C SER A 452 2.32 -2.40 34.95
N PHE A 453 2.02 -1.16 34.57
CA PHE A 453 1.20 -0.25 35.38
C PHE A 453 -0.21 -0.79 35.62
N ASN A 454 -0.68 -0.65 36.85
CA ASN A 454 -2.03 -0.98 37.28
C ASN A 454 -2.81 0.26 37.75
N SER A 455 -4.03 0.08 38.25
CA SER A 455 -4.89 1.20 38.67
C SER A 455 -4.35 2.01 39.85
N CYS A 456 -3.66 1.38 40.80
CA CYS A 456 -3.07 2.06 41.96
C CYS A 456 -1.95 3.03 41.53
N ASP A 457 -1.30 2.76 40.39
CA ASP A 457 -0.20 3.59 39.89
C ASP A 457 -0.68 4.92 39.29
N LEU A 458 -1.85 4.89 38.63
CA LEU A 458 -2.30 5.98 37.76
C LEU A 458 -2.51 7.30 38.50
N LYS A 459 -2.95 7.29 39.76
CA LYS A 459 -3.11 8.53 40.53
C LYS A 459 -1.77 9.25 40.75
N TYR A 460 -0.71 8.51 41.05
CA TYR A 460 0.62 9.07 41.30
C TYR A 460 1.29 9.52 40.00
N ILE A 461 1.09 8.75 38.91
CA ILE A 461 1.54 9.12 37.57
C ILE A 461 0.84 10.40 37.12
N ALA A 462 -0.48 10.48 37.26
CA ALA A 462 -1.26 11.66 36.90
C ALA A 462 -0.85 12.90 37.70
N GLU A 463 -0.67 12.77 39.03
CA GLU A 463 -0.18 13.86 39.88
C GLU A 463 1.13 14.45 39.34
N SER A 464 2.02 13.58 38.91
CA SER A 464 3.37 14.00 38.52
C SER A 464 3.41 14.57 37.11
N VAL A 465 2.79 13.89 36.14
CA VAL A 465 2.69 14.38 34.74
C VAL A 465 1.92 15.70 34.67
N SER A 466 0.91 15.90 35.51
CA SER A 466 0.17 17.17 35.55
C SER A 466 1.02 18.37 35.99
N ARG A 467 2.04 18.16 36.83
CA ARG A 467 2.95 19.21 37.30
C ARG A 467 4.08 19.49 36.32
N MET A 468 4.41 18.54 35.45
CA MET A 468 5.38 18.69 34.36
C MET A 468 4.74 19.44 33.17
N ARG A 469 4.68 20.78 33.21
CA ARG A 469 3.89 21.58 32.24
C ARG A 469 4.37 21.50 30.79
N ASN A 470 5.62 21.15 30.54
CA ASN A 470 6.17 21.08 29.18
C ASN A 470 5.91 19.73 28.49
N ILE A 471 5.42 18.72 29.23
CA ILE A 471 5.20 17.39 28.69
C ILE A 471 4.01 17.39 27.73
N VAL A 472 4.27 17.09 26.47
CA VAL A 472 3.26 17.07 25.40
C VAL A 472 3.11 15.70 24.76
N ASP A 473 4.07 14.81 24.99
CA ASP A 473 4.02 13.41 24.58
C ASP A 473 4.43 12.52 25.76
N CYS A 474 3.52 11.69 26.23
CA CYS A 474 3.90 10.66 27.18
C CYS A 474 3.05 9.40 27.05
N ASP A 475 3.68 8.26 27.28
CA ASP A 475 3.05 6.95 27.15
C ASP A 475 3.32 6.10 28.40
N PHE A 476 2.27 5.81 29.17
CA PHE A 476 2.28 4.90 30.31
C PHE A 476 1.33 3.72 30.06
N SER A 477 1.17 3.32 28.79
CA SER A 477 0.29 2.20 28.43
C SER A 477 0.88 0.87 28.88
N SER A 478 0.05 0.01 29.47
CA SER A 478 0.40 -1.36 29.87
C SER A 478 -0.75 -2.27 29.46
N TYR A 479 -0.48 -3.32 28.69
CA TYR A 479 -1.54 -4.17 28.13
C TYR A 479 -2.46 -4.74 29.22
N PRO A 480 -3.81 -4.62 29.09
CA PRO A 480 -4.59 -4.08 27.95
C PRO A 480 -4.93 -2.58 28.03
N GLY A 481 -4.47 -1.89 29.09
CA GLY A 481 -4.74 -0.48 29.36
C GLY A 481 -3.92 0.50 28.51
N VAL A 482 -4.52 1.66 28.22
CA VAL A 482 -3.88 2.77 27.50
C VAL A 482 -3.89 3.99 28.38
N TRP A 483 -2.72 4.58 28.64
CA TRP A 483 -2.59 5.86 29.33
C TRP A 483 -1.62 6.72 28.55
N ARG A 484 -2.13 7.74 27.86
CA ARG A 484 -1.32 8.56 26.95
C ARG A 484 -1.69 10.03 27.01
N VAL A 485 -0.68 10.88 26.91
CA VAL A 485 -0.80 12.29 26.54
C VAL A 485 -0.19 12.46 25.16
N GLN A 486 -0.91 13.09 24.24
CA GLN A 486 -0.44 13.33 22.88
C GLN A 486 -0.67 14.78 22.46
N SER A 487 0.29 15.34 21.73
CA SER A 487 0.17 16.68 21.14
C SER A 487 -0.85 16.70 20.00
N LEU A 488 -1.75 17.68 20.02
CA LEU A 488 -2.74 17.95 18.95
C LEU A 488 -2.44 19.24 18.19
N GLY A 489 -1.24 19.82 18.35
CA GLY A 489 -0.84 21.11 17.79
C GLY A 489 -1.47 22.32 18.50
N ASN A 490 -2.73 22.23 18.96
CA ASN A 490 -3.44 23.29 19.69
C ASN A 490 -3.66 22.99 21.19
N GLY A 491 -2.92 22.02 21.73
CA GLY A 491 -3.04 21.51 23.09
C GLY A 491 -2.67 20.02 23.14
N ILE A 492 -3.05 19.35 24.23
CA ILE A 492 -2.83 17.92 24.46
C ILE A 492 -4.15 17.14 24.55
N ALA A 493 -4.06 15.84 24.26
CA ALA A 493 -5.12 14.87 24.47
C ALA A 493 -4.72 13.85 25.53
N LEU A 494 -5.54 13.69 26.57
CA LEU A 494 -5.41 12.62 27.56
C LEU A 494 -6.32 11.45 27.16
N SER A 495 -5.74 10.26 27.04
CA SER A 495 -6.46 9.02 26.75
C SER A 495 -6.20 7.99 27.84
N ILE A 496 -7.26 7.60 28.56
CA ILE A 496 -7.25 6.54 29.57
C ILE A 496 -8.25 5.47 29.16
N LYS A 497 -7.79 4.24 28.90
CA LYS A 497 -8.68 3.16 28.43
C LYS A 497 -8.40 1.86 29.14
N LYS A 498 -9.46 1.08 29.39
CA LYS A 498 -9.40 -0.33 29.86
C LYS A 498 -8.58 -0.56 31.14
N PHE A 499 -8.48 0.46 31.99
CA PHE A 499 -7.93 0.33 33.34
C PHE A 499 -9.04 0.07 34.35
N SER A 500 -8.76 -0.73 35.37
CA SER A 500 -9.67 -1.01 36.48
C SER A 500 -9.65 0.12 37.53
N LEU A 501 -10.13 1.32 37.16
CA LEU A 501 -10.18 2.49 38.05
C LEU A 501 -11.54 2.62 38.75
N THR A 502 -11.51 3.07 40.01
CA THR A 502 -12.69 3.55 40.77
C THR A 502 -12.92 5.04 40.56
N GLY A 503 -14.09 5.55 40.95
CA GLY A 503 -14.35 6.99 40.97
C GLY A 503 -13.38 7.80 41.81
N LYS A 504 -12.85 7.24 42.91
CA LYS A 504 -11.83 7.89 43.71
C LYS A 504 -10.51 8.01 42.94
N ASP A 505 -10.09 6.93 42.27
CA ASP A 505 -8.86 6.95 41.46
C ASP A 505 -8.96 7.98 40.32
N MET A 506 -10.14 8.08 39.68
CA MET A 506 -10.38 9.10 38.66
C MET A 506 -10.42 10.52 39.25
N ALA A 507 -10.98 10.71 40.45
CA ALA A 507 -10.93 11.99 41.13
C ALA A 507 -9.47 12.42 41.36
N ASP A 508 -8.61 11.52 41.84
CA ASP A 508 -7.20 11.81 42.04
C ASP A 508 -6.50 12.18 40.71
N VAL A 509 -6.81 11.46 39.61
CA VAL A 509 -6.30 11.78 38.27
C VAL A 509 -6.76 13.17 37.80
N LEU A 510 -8.05 13.48 37.91
CA LEU A 510 -8.58 14.76 37.46
C LEU A 510 -8.09 15.93 38.31
N GLN A 511 -8.02 15.75 39.63
CA GLN A 511 -7.50 16.74 40.56
C GLN A 511 -6.09 17.17 40.18
N SER A 512 -5.29 16.21 39.73
CA SER A 512 -3.94 16.44 39.24
C SER A 512 -3.93 17.35 38.01
N PHE A 513 -4.73 17.02 36.99
CA PHE A 513 -4.76 17.78 35.73
C PHE A 513 -5.45 19.15 35.81
N ASN A 514 -6.07 19.53 36.92
CA ASN A 514 -6.80 20.81 37.07
C ASN A 514 -6.03 22.07 36.66
N ASN A 515 -4.69 22.04 36.72
CA ASN A 515 -3.84 23.19 36.36
C ASN A 515 -3.27 23.13 34.93
N ARG A 516 -3.64 22.11 34.12
CA ARG A 516 -3.19 21.93 32.73
C ARG A 516 -4.15 22.59 31.76
N SER A 517 -3.92 23.88 31.49
CA SER A 517 -4.73 24.67 30.53
C SER A 517 -4.53 24.24 29.08
N ASP A 518 -3.54 23.43 28.77
CA ASP A 518 -3.30 22.86 27.45
C ASP A 518 -4.13 21.59 27.18
N LEU A 519 -4.85 21.06 28.17
CA LEU A 519 -5.71 19.87 28.00
C LEU A 519 -7.01 20.20 27.26
N VAL A 520 -7.05 19.86 25.98
CA VAL A 520 -8.19 20.17 25.08
C VAL A 520 -9.07 18.96 24.77
N ARG A 521 -8.56 17.74 24.98
CA ARG A 521 -9.32 16.50 24.73
C ARG A 521 -9.09 15.49 25.85
N MET A 522 -10.18 14.87 26.29
CA MET A 522 -10.16 13.75 27.23
C MET A 522 -10.94 12.58 26.67
N THR A 523 -10.33 11.41 26.65
CA THR A 523 -10.96 10.15 26.26
C THR A 523 -10.81 9.13 27.39
N ILE A 524 -11.93 8.72 27.97
CA ILE A 524 -12.06 7.69 28.99
C ILE A 524 -12.96 6.59 28.40
N ASP A 525 -12.43 5.38 28.27
CA ASP A 525 -13.11 4.27 27.59
C ASP A 525 -12.93 2.93 28.32
N GLY A 526 -14.01 2.22 28.61
CA GLY A 526 -13.96 0.88 29.19
C GLY A 526 -13.51 0.85 30.65
N ILE A 527 -13.94 1.82 31.46
CA ILE A 527 -13.60 1.95 32.89
C ILE A 527 -14.87 1.84 33.74
N CYS A 528 -15.31 0.61 34.01
CA CYS A 528 -16.59 0.33 34.66
C CYS A 528 -16.69 0.82 36.13
N GLY A 529 -15.57 1.01 36.83
CA GLY A 529 -15.58 1.47 38.23
C GLY A 529 -15.90 2.97 38.43
N LEU A 530 -16.17 3.72 37.35
CA LEU A 530 -16.61 5.12 37.43
C LEU A 530 -18.10 5.25 37.72
N GLY A 531 -18.91 4.24 37.39
CA GLY A 531 -20.34 4.25 37.63
C GLY A 531 -20.71 4.36 39.11
N GLY A 532 -21.68 5.23 39.43
CA GLY A 532 -22.21 5.46 40.77
C GLY A 532 -21.32 6.32 41.68
N SER A 533 -20.31 6.98 41.13
CA SER A 533 -19.27 7.69 41.90
C SER A 533 -18.92 9.08 41.36
N ALA A 534 -19.70 9.61 40.41
CA ALA A 534 -19.42 10.89 39.79
C ALA A 534 -19.49 12.10 40.72
N SER A 535 -20.21 11.99 41.84
CA SER A 535 -20.18 13.00 42.91
C SER A 535 -18.77 13.25 43.45
N ILE A 536 -17.86 12.29 43.30
CA ILE A 536 -16.47 12.35 43.77
C ILE A 536 -15.56 12.97 42.72
N TRP A 537 -15.64 12.53 41.46
CA TRP A 537 -14.64 12.90 40.43
C TRP A 537 -15.06 14.05 39.51
N THR A 538 -16.34 14.23 39.23
CA THR A 538 -16.79 15.28 38.29
C THR A 538 -16.63 16.70 38.79
N PRO A 539 -16.72 17.05 40.09
CA PRO A 539 -16.50 18.43 40.54
C PRO A 539 -15.11 18.97 40.18
N LEU A 540 -14.18 18.11 39.78
CA LEU A 540 -12.83 18.50 39.34
C LEU A 540 -12.81 18.87 37.85
N LEU A 541 -13.70 18.31 37.03
CA LEU A 541 -13.79 18.64 35.60
C LEU A 541 -14.09 20.11 35.35
N GLN A 542 -14.80 20.78 36.26
CA GLN A 542 -15.14 22.21 36.12
C GLN A 542 -13.90 23.13 36.07
N ASN A 543 -12.76 22.64 36.55
CA ASN A 543 -11.49 23.38 36.53
C ASN A 543 -10.76 23.27 35.18
N LEU A 544 -11.14 22.32 34.32
CA LEU A 544 -10.50 22.06 33.03
C LEU A 544 -11.15 22.90 31.91
N THR A 545 -11.03 24.23 32.01
CA THR A 545 -11.81 25.19 31.20
C THR A 545 -11.53 25.16 29.69
N GLU A 546 -10.38 24.62 29.27
CA GLU A 546 -9.95 24.55 27.86
C GLU A 546 -10.37 23.25 27.15
N LEU A 547 -11.06 22.34 27.83
CA LEU A 547 -11.58 21.11 27.22
C LEU A 547 -12.57 21.43 26.09
N LYS A 548 -12.32 20.85 24.92
CA LYS A 548 -13.19 20.93 23.73
C LYS A 548 -13.94 19.62 23.47
N LYS A 549 -13.38 18.48 23.88
CA LYS A 549 -13.95 17.15 23.67
C LYS A 549 -13.76 16.26 24.89
N VAL A 550 -14.85 15.69 25.38
CA VAL A 550 -14.87 14.68 26.44
C VAL A 550 -15.59 13.43 25.94
N GLU A 551 -14.91 12.29 25.99
CA GLU A 551 -15.48 10.97 25.71
C GLU A 551 -15.44 10.15 27.00
N LEU A 552 -16.59 9.71 27.50
CA LEU A 552 -16.79 8.84 28.67
C LEU A 552 -17.56 7.59 28.20
N SER A 553 -16.92 6.76 27.39
CA SER A 553 -17.57 5.60 26.79
C SER A 553 -17.38 4.35 27.64
N ASP A 554 -18.39 3.49 27.74
CA ASP A 554 -18.29 2.19 28.44
C ASP A 554 -17.73 2.34 29.88
N CYS A 555 -18.30 3.27 30.64
CA CYS A 555 -17.85 3.63 32.00
C CYS A 555 -18.84 3.18 33.10
N SER A 556 -19.88 2.41 32.72
CA SER A 556 -20.97 1.98 33.59
C SER A 556 -21.71 3.11 34.36
N LEU A 557 -21.72 4.34 33.82
CA LEU A 557 -22.31 5.53 34.46
C LEU A 557 -23.79 5.33 34.82
N GLN A 558 -24.18 5.76 36.02
CA GLN A 558 -25.53 5.69 36.57
C GLN A 558 -26.29 7.01 36.44
N ASN A 559 -27.59 7.00 36.69
CA ASN A 559 -28.47 8.17 36.57
C ASN A 559 -28.03 9.37 37.41
N ALA A 560 -27.69 9.16 38.69
CA ALA A 560 -27.19 10.22 39.56
C ALA A 560 -25.85 10.81 39.08
N ASP A 561 -25.07 10.06 38.29
CA ASP A 561 -23.76 10.53 37.84
C ASP A 561 -23.89 11.70 36.85
N ILE A 562 -24.92 11.68 36.02
CA ILE A 562 -25.11 12.71 34.98
C ILE A 562 -25.43 14.08 35.59
N GLU A 563 -26.13 14.13 36.72
CA GLU A 563 -26.37 15.40 37.43
C GLU A 563 -25.04 16.08 37.79
N HIS A 564 -24.10 15.30 38.33
CA HIS A 564 -22.77 15.78 38.69
C HIS A 564 -21.90 16.09 37.46
N ILE A 565 -21.91 15.25 36.42
CA ILE A 565 -21.20 15.50 35.14
C ILE A 565 -21.67 16.81 34.52
N ALA A 566 -22.98 17.01 34.40
CA ALA A 566 -23.54 18.19 33.77
C ALA A 566 -23.34 19.45 34.63
N ALA A 567 -23.38 19.31 35.96
CA ALA A 567 -23.06 20.40 36.88
C ALA A 567 -21.64 20.94 36.67
N ALA A 568 -20.67 20.04 36.49
CA ALA A 568 -19.27 20.38 36.29
C ALA A 568 -18.95 20.83 34.86
N LEU A 569 -19.30 20.03 33.86
CA LEU A 569 -19.03 20.35 32.44
C LEU A 569 -19.83 21.56 31.94
N GLY A 570 -20.94 21.90 32.60
CA GLY A 570 -21.68 23.14 32.33
C GLY A 570 -20.90 24.41 32.64
N GLN A 571 -19.85 24.33 33.47
CA GLN A 571 -18.96 25.45 33.75
C GLN A 571 -17.75 25.51 32.79
N VAL A 572 -17.61 24.55 31.85
CA VAL A 572 -16.50 24.48 30.89
C VAL A 572 -16.91 25.17 29.57
N PRO A 573 -16.43 26.39 29.29
CA PRO A 573 -16.99 27.23 28.23
C PRO A 573 -16.70 26.74 26.81
N ASN A 574 -15.57 26.04 26.61
CA ASN A 574 -15.08 25.64 25.29
C ASN A 574 -15.53 24.22 24.87
N LEU A 575 -16.29 23.53 25.71
CA LEU A 575 -16.70 22.14 25.47
C LEU A 575 -17.69 22.06 24.30
N ALA A 576 -17.26 21.43 23.21
CA ALA A 576 -18.07 21.26 22.01
C ALA A 576 -18.65 19.84 21.87
N VAL A 577 -17.96 18.82 22.37
CA VAL A 577 -18.34 17.41 22.17
C VAL A 577 -18.32 16.65 23.49
N LEU A 578 -19.45 16.02 23.81
CA LEU A 578 -19.60 15.10 24.92
C LEU A 578 -20.12 13.77 24.39
N ASN A 579 -19.39 12.69 24.61
CA ASN A 579 -19.80 11.35 24.23
C ASN A 579 -19.91 10.44 25.46
N LEU A 580 -21.13 10.01 25.79
CA LEU A 580 -21.46 9.14 26.91
C LEU A 580 -21.83 7.72 26.44
N SER A 581 -21.46 7.33 25.22
CA SER A 581 -21.94 6.07 24.62
C SER A 581 -21.56 4.82 25.43
N LYS A 582 -22.31 3.74 25.28
CA LYS A 582 -22.11 2.44 25.96
C LYS A 582 -22.26 2.48 27.48
N ASN A 583 -22.98 3.46 28.02
CA ASN A 583 -23.33 3.49 29.45
C ASN A 583 -24.79 3.05 29.63
N SER A 584 -25.04 1.73 29.55
CA SER A 584 -26.38 1.14 29.56
C SER A 584 -27.21 1.43 30.82
N ASN A 585 -26.57 1.81 31.93
CA ASN A 585 -27.23 2.15 33.20
C ASN A 585 -27.90 3.54 33.20
N LEU A 586 -27.72 4.35 32.14
CA LEU A 586 -28.34 5.68 32.00
C LEU A 586 -29.82 5.61 31.56
N GLY A 587 -30.23 4.49 31.00
CA GLY A 587 -31.62 4.21 30.65
C GLY A 587 -32.51 3.96 31.86
N GLY A 588 -33.81 4.19 31.70
CA GLY A 588 -34.85 3.91 32.68
C GLY A 588 -35.27 5.07 33.56
N ASN A 589 -34.40 6.06 33.80
CA ASN A 589 -34.66 7.15 34.75
C ASN A 589 -34.10 8.53 34.32
N ALA A 590 -34.08 8.88 33.03
CA ALA A 590 -33.57 10.19 32.61
C ALA A 590 -34.39 11.39 33.10
N GLY A 591 -35.59 11.17 33.64
CA GLY A 591 -36.31 12.21 34.39
C GLY A 591 -35.55 12.75 35.60
N ILE A 592 -34.59 11.98 36.13
CA ILE A 592 -33.75 12.40 37.26
C ILE A 592 -32.60 13.32 36.79
N TRP A 593 -32.07 13.10 35.58
CA TRP A 593 -30.80 13.72 35.17
C TRP A 593 -30.85 14.61 33.92
N ALA A 594 -31.85 14.46 33.06
CA ALA A 594 -31.89 15.16 31.78
C ALA A 594 -31.90 16.68 31.93
N ALA A 595 -32.64 17.21 32.91
CA ALA A 595 -32.72 18.65 33.19
C ALA A 595 -31.34 19.24 33.49
N SER A 596 -30.44 18.44 34.08
CA SER A 596 -29.08 18.86 34.40
C SER A 596 -28.25 19.15 33.15
N LEU A 597 -28.55 18.55 31.99
CA LEU A 597 -27.87 18.83 30.72
C LEU A 597 -28.00 20.31 30.28
N GLN A 598 -29.06 21.01 30.70
CA GLN A 598 -29.28 22.44 30.40
C GLN A 598 -28.16 23.34 30.93
N ARG A 599 -27.32 22.82 31.83
CA ARG A 599 -26.14 23.53 32.31
C ARG A 599 -25.05 23.64 31.24
N MET A 600 -25.08 22.84 30.16
CA MET A 600 -24.06 22.78 29.10
C MET A 600 -24.49 23.48 27.79
N MET A 601 -24.96 24.72 27.85
CA MET A 601 -25.52 25.47 26.69
C MET A 601 -24.58 25.66 25.47
N HIS A 602 -23.29 25.42 25.64
CA HIS A 602 -22.25 25.58 24.60
C HIS A 602 -22.04 24.33 23.74
N LEU A 603 -22.58 23.17 24.14
CA LEU A 603 -22.31 21.89 23.51
C LEU A 603 -22.82 21.83 22.06
N LYS A 604 -22.02 21.26 21.15
CA LYS A 604 -22.36 21.06 19.73
C LYS A 604 -22.73 19.63 19.39
N SER A 605 -22.14 18.65 20.06
CA SER A 605 -22.42 17.22 19.85
C SER A 605 -22.61 16.48 21.17
N LEU A 606 -23.69 15.72 21.25
CA LEU A 606 -24.00 14.81 22.34
C LEU A 606 -24.14 13.37 21.82
N GLY A 607 -23.29 12.47 22.31
CA GLY A 607 -23.36 11.04 22.06
C GLY A 607 -23.98 10.30 23.23
N LEU A 608 -25.05 9.55 22.97
CA LEU A 608 -25.79 8.70 23.92
C LEU A 608 -26.04 7.32 23.30
N SER A 609 -25.14 6.85 22.44
CA SER A 609 -25.35 5.58 21.75
C SER A 609 -25.20 4.41 22.71
N GLU A 610 -26.06 3.40 22.66
CA GLU A 610 -25.95 2.19 23.49
C GLU A 610 -26.00 2.51 25.01
N CYS A 611 -26.85 3.46 25.41
CA CYS A 611 -27.02 3.91 26.80
C CYS A 611 -28.27 3.34 27.49
N GLY A 612 -28.99 2.42 26.86
CA GLY A 612 -30.24 1.84 27.39
C GLY A 612 -31.44 2.78 27.41
N VAL A 613 -31.35 3.96 26.78
CA VAL A 613 -32.38 5.03 26.80
C VAL A 613 -33.72 4.49 26.30
N ASN A 614 -34.81 4.78 27.02
CA ASN A 614 -36.18 4.47 26.61
C ASN A 614 -36.97 5.74 26.23
N GLY A 615 -38.21 5.60 25.75
CA GLY A 615 -38.98 6.77 25.31
C GLY A 615 -39.34 7.78 26.40
N GLN A 616 -39.59 7.35 27.64
CA GLN A 616 -39.80 8.29 28.75
C GLN A 616 -38.51 9.08 29.01
N ASP A 617 -37.36 8.41 28.92
CA ASP A 617 -36.06 9.06 29.05
C ASP A 617 -35.85 10.11 27.96
N LEU A 618 -36.14 9.77 26.71
CA LEU A 618 -36.00 10.68 25.58
C LEU A 618 -36.95 11.88 25.68
N LEU A 619 -38.15 11.74 26.27
CA LEU A 619 -39.02 12.88 26.54
C LEU A 619 -38.31 13.90 27.45
N HIS A 620 -37.69 13.41 28.53
CA HIS A 620 -36.97 14.27 29.46
C HIS A 620 -35.70 14.85 28.83
N ILE A 621 -34.93 14.05 28.07
CA ILE A 621 -33.73 14.49 27.35
C ILE A 621 -34.10 15.58 26.35
N ALA A 622 -35.05 15.35 25.45
CA ALA A 622 -35.51 16.31 24.46
C ALA A 622 -36.04 17.61 25.08
N SER A 623 -36.85 17.50 26.14
CA SER A 623 -37.36 18.67 26.89
C SER A 623 -36.25 19.52 27.50
N SER A 624 -35.09 18.89 27.77
CA SER A 624 -33.94 19.55 28.36
C SER A 624 -33.03 20.14 27.28
N VAL A 625 -32.59 19.33 26.31
CA VAL A 625 -31.63 19.75 25.27
C VAL A 625 -32.19 20.75 24.26
N ARG A 626 -33.52 20.90 24.15
CA ARG A 626 -34.13 21.94 23.30
C ARG A 626 -33.74 23.36 23.70
N GLU A 627 -33.37 23.57 24.96
CA GLU A 627 -32.94 24.89 25.45
C GLU A 627 -31.43 25.13 25.16
N MET A 628 -30.71 24.16 24.58
CA MET A 628 -29.29 24.25 24.24
C MET A 628 -29.11 24.71 22.78
N PRO A 629 -28.80 25.99 22.52
CA PRO A 629 -28.91 26.58 21.18
C PRO A 629 -27.82 26.13 20.19
N ASN A 630 -26.73 25.55 20.66
CA ASN A 630 -25.57 25.17 19.83
C ASN A 630 -25.55 23.69 19.46
N LEU A 631 -26.46 22.87 20.00
CA LEU A 631 -26.44 21.43 19.81
C LEU A 631 -26.85 21.09 18.37
N ALA A 632 -25.87 20.68 17.56
CA ALA A 632 -26.02 20.34 16.16
C ALA A 632 -26.13 18.82 15.94
N ASP A 633 -25.49 18.00 16.78
CA ASP A 633 -25.45 16.55 16.57
C ASP A 633 -25.92 15.81 17.83
N LEU A 634 -26.94 14.96 17.69
CA LEU A 634 -27.44 14.09 18.75
C LEU A 634 -27.44 12.64 18.26
N ASN A 635 -26.59 11.79 18.85
CA ASN A 635 -26.51 10.38 18.50
C ASN A 635 -27.14 9.52 19.60
N LEU A 636 -28.27 8.90 19.30
CA LEU A 636 -29.02 7.99 20.18
C LEU A 636 -28.99 6.54 19.67
N SER A 637 -28.11 6.21 18.73
CA SER A 637 -28.09 4.89 18.08
C SER A 637 -27.91 3.74 19.10
N LYS A 638 -28.39 2.54 18.79
CA LYS A 638 -28.28 1.32 19.63
C LYS A 638 -29.00 1.39 20.98
N ASN A 639 -30.01 2.25 21.10
CA ASN A 639 -30.90 2.25 22.27
C ASN A 639 -32.20 1.54 21.93
N SER A 640 -32.19 0.20 21.97
CA SER A 640 -33.31 -0.64 21.52
C SER A 640 -34.63 -0.41 22.28
N ASN A 641 -34.59 0.17 23.48
CA ASN A 641 -35.78 0.48 24.29
C ASN A 641 -36.46 1.82 23.92
N LEU A 642 -35.94 2.57 22.94
CA LEU A 642 -36.54 3.84 22.49
C LEU A 642 -37.84 3.65 21.71
N GLY A 643 -38.06 2.47 21.13
CA GLY A 643 -39.26 2.17 20.35
C GLY A 643 -40.50 1.84 21.19
N GLY A 644 -41.68 1.97 20.57
CA GLY A 644 -42.99 1.64 21.10
C GLY A 644 -43.76 2.79 21.76
N ASN A 645 -43.16 3.97 21.90
CA ASN A 645 -43.68 5.07 22.71
C ASN A 645 -43.28 6.48 22.23
N ALA A 646 -42.97 6.69 20.95
CA ALA A 646 -42.56 8.01 20.45
C ALA A 646 -43.65 9.09 20.52
N GLY A 647 -44.92 8.70 20.68
CA GLY A 647 -45.99 9.64 21.03
C GLY A 647 -45.75 10.42 22.33
N ILE A 648 -44.91 9.89 23.23
CA ILE A 648 -44.56 10.53 24.50
C ILE A 648 -43.43 11.55 24.32
N TRP A 649 -42.45 11.31 23.44
CA TRP A 649 -41.22 12.11 23.37
C TRP A 649 -41.02 12.93 22.09
N ALA A 650 -41.60 12.53 20.96
CA ALA A 650 -41.30 13.14 19.68
C ALA A 650 -41.66 14.63 19.63
N ALA A 651 -42.82 15.02 20.18
CA ALA A 651 -43.25 16.42 20.22
C ALA A 651 -42.24 17.33 20.96
N SER A 652 -41.44 16.76 21.88
CA SER A 652 -40.39 17.52 22.57
C SER A 652 -39.18 17.80 21.69
N LEU A 653 -38.95 17.01 20.62
CA LEU A 653 -37.89 17.28 19.62
C LEU A 653 -38.23 18.46 18.71
N GLN A 654 -39.52 18.78 18.47
CA GLN A 654 -39.97 19.88 17.58
C GLN A 654 -39.27 21.21 17.85
N ARG A 655 -38.90 21.47 19.11
CA ARG A 655 -38.31 22.73 19.54
C ARG A 655 -36.80 22.79 19.36
N MET A 656 -36.14 21.71 18.93
CA MET A 656 -34.70 21.64 18.71
C MET A 656 -34.27 22.24 17.35
N MET A 657 -34.62 23.50 17.10
CA MET A 657 -34.48 24.13 15.77
C MET A 657 -33.05 24.22 15.21
N HIS A 658 -32.04 23.97 16.04
CA HIS A 658 -30.61 24.09 15.69
C HIS A 658 -29.96 22.77 15.27
N LEU A 659 -30.61 21.63 15.52
CA LEU A 659 -30.05 20.31 15.29
C LEU A 659 -29.88 20.03 13.79
N LYS A 660 -28.72 19.50 13.39
CA LYS A 660 -28.32 19.16 12.02
C LYS A 660 -28.26 17.66 11.77
N SER A 661 -27.89 16.87 12.78
CA SER A 661 -27.83 15.41 12.69
C SER A 661 -28.53 14.74 13.87
N LEU A 662 -29.38 13.76 13.54
CA LEU A 662 -30.04 12.90 14.51
C LEU A 662 -29.78 11.43 14.14
N GLY A 663 -29.06 10.73 15.02
CA GLY A 663 -28.79 9.29 14.87
C GLY A 663 -29.74 8.46 15.71
N LEU A 664 -30.56 7.63 15.07
CA LEU A 664 -31.52 6.71 15.69
C LEU A 664 -31.35 5.28 15.18
N SER A 665 -30.15 4.94 14.69
CA SER A 665 -29.88 3.62 14.15
C SER A 665 -29.99 2.56 15.24
N GLU A 666 -30.61 1.41 14.99
CA GLU A 666 -30.71 0.30 15.97
C GLU A 666 -31.44 0.70 17.27
N CYS A 667 -32.45 1.58 17.20
CA CYS A 667 -33.19 2.09 18.35
C CYS A 667 -34.53 1.38 18.66
N GLY A 668 -34.85 0.28 17.99
CA GLY A 668 -36.11 -0.47 18.20
C GLY A 668 -37.40 0.28 17.84
N VAL A 669 -37.31 1.49 17.28
CA VAL A 669 -38.42 2.32 16.78
C VAL A 669 -39.30 1.53 15.81
N ASN A 670 -40.61 1.75 15.85
CA ASN A 670 -41.57 1.13 14.93
C ASN A 670 -42.27 2.15 14.02
N GLY A 671 -43.16 1.68 13.15
CA GLY A 671 -43.89 2.56 12.24
C GLY A 671 -44.79 3.60 12.92
N GLN A 672 -45.45 3.27 14.04
CA GLN A 672 -46.25 4.26 14.78
C GLN A 672 -45.36 5.33 15.41
N ASP A 673 -44.18 4.95 15.88
CA ASP A 673 -43.23 5.90 16.43
C ASP A 673 -42.75 6.92 15.40
N LEU A 674 -42.48 6.45 14.17
CA LEU A 674 -41.98 7.31 13.11
C LEU A 674 -43.01 8.33 12.62
N LEU A 675 -44.32 8.06 12.75
CA LEU A 675 -45.39 9.06 12.58
C LEU A 675 -45.19 10.25 13.55
N HIS A 676 -44.94 9.95 14.82
CA HIS A 676 -44.69 10.96 15.85
C HIS A 676 -43.34 11.68 15.63
N ILE A 677 -42.28 10.93 15.30
CA ILE A 677 -40.94 11.51 15.01
C ILE A 677 -41.03 12.45 13.83
N ALA A 678 -41.70 12.06 12.74
CA ALA A 678 -41.70 12.84 11.51
C ALA A 678 -42.61 14.07 11.56
N SER A 679 -43.76 13.99 12.25
CA SER A 679 -44.56 15.18 12.61
C SER A 679 -43.80 16.17 13.49
N SER A 680 -42.73 15.71 14.15
CA SER A 680 -41.93 16.52 15.04
C SER A 680 -40.69 17.11 14.37
N VAL A 681 -39.86 16.25 13.81
CA VAL A 681 -38.64 16.60 13.09
C VAL A 681 -38.91 17.41 11.82
N GLY A 682 -40.09 17.28 11.21
CA GLY A 682 -40.49 18.10 10.08
C GLY A 682 -40.52 19.61 10.36
N GLU A 683 -40.71 20.00 11.62
CA GLU A 683 -40.68 21.42 12.02
C GLU A 683 -39.25 21.93 12.27
N MET A 684 -38.23 21.07 12.19
CA MET A 684 -36.83 21.42 12.49
C MET A 684 -36.10 21.87 11.20
N PRO A 685 -35.82 23.18 11.01
CA PRO A 685 -35.39 23.72 9.72
C PRO A 685 -33.95 23.39 9.34
N ASN A 686 -33.14 22.93 10.28
CA ASN A 686 -31.70 22.71 10.08
C ASN A 686 -31.31 21.22 10.02
N LEU A 687 -32.24 20.29 10.24
CA LEU A 687 -31.91 18.86 10.26
C LEU A 687 -31.62 18.36 8.85
N ALA A 688 -30.36 18.04 8.58
CA ALA A 688 -29.86 17.62 7.27
C ALA A 688 -29.63 16.10 7.20
N VAL A 689 -29.37 15.44 8.32
CA VAL A 689 -29.06 13.99 8.35
C VAL A 689 -29.93 13.29 9.39
N LEU A 690 -30.65 12.27 8.92
CA LEU A 690 -31.44 11.37 9.75
C LEU A 690 -31.02 9.94 9.45
N ASN A 691 -30.41 9.28 10.42
CA ASN A 691 -29.98 7.89 10.29
C ASN A 691 -30.92 6.98 11.09
N LEU A 692 -31.72 6.19 10.38
CA LEU A 692 -32.68 5.21 10.91
C LEU A 692 -32.28 3.77 10.56
N SER A 693 -31.01 3.52 10.18
CA SER A 693 -30.57 2.18 9.78
C SER A 693 -30.70 1.15 10.91
N LYS A 694 -30.87 -0.12 10.58
CA LYS A 694 -30.97 -1.27 11.51
C LYS A 694 -32.17 -1.22 12.44
N ILE A 695 -33.28 -0.63 11.99
CA ILE A 695 -34.53 -0.63 12.72
C ILE A 695 -35.44 -1.71 12.12
N SER A 696 -35.41 -2.91 12.70
CA SER A 696 -36.03 -4.12 12.16
C SER A 696 -37.56 -4.06 11.98
N ASN A 697 -38.25 -3.13 12.64
CA ASN A 697 -39.70 -3.03 12.67
C ASN A 697 -40.28 -1.96 11.72
N LEU A 698 -39.45 -1.29 10.91
CA LEU A 698 -39.95 -0.29 9.93
C LEU A 698 -40.52 -0.96 8.68
N GLY A 699 -39.96 -2.08 8.26
CA GLY A 699 -40.46 -2.90 7.17
C GLY A 699 -41.89 -3.42 7.38
N GLY A 700 -42.67 -3.45 6.32
CA GLY A 700 -44.06 -3.90 6.28
C GLY A 700 -45.10 -2.88 6.77
N ASN A 701 -44.67 -1.72 7.26
CA ASN A 701 -45.51 -0.75 7.98
C ASN A 701 -45.34 0.70 7.50
N ALA A 702 -44.75 0.94 6.32
CA ALA A 702 -44.55 2.29 5.76
C ALA A 702 -45.80 3.17 5.72
N GLY A 703 -46.98 2.57 5.51
CA GLY A 703 -48.24 3.31 5.41
C GLY A 703 -48.59 4.08 6.68
N ILE A 704 -47.97 3.73 7.81
CA ILE A 704 -48.18 4.38 9.10
C ILE A 704 -47.31 5.63 9.25
N TRP A 705 -46.09 5.64 8.71
CA TRP A 705 -45.10 6.69 9.03
C TRP A 705 -44.72 7.60 7.87
N VAL A 706 -44.78 7.09 6.65
CA VAL A 706 -44.17 7.74 5.51
C VAL A 706 -44.82 9.08 5.15
N ALA A 707 -46.15 9.20 5.29
CA ALA A 707 -46.86 10.46 5.06
C ALA A 707 -46.35 11.59 5.97
N SER A 708 -45.80 11.24 7.14
CA SER A 708 -45.24 12.25 8.04
C SER A 708 -43.83 12.70 7.63
N LEU A 709 -43.09 11.94 6.83
CA LEU A 709 -41.75 12.32 6.34
C LEU A 709 -41.78 13.51 5.38
N GLN A 710 -42.89 13.73 4.66
CA GLN A 710 -43.10 14.91 3.79
C GLN A 710 -42.82 16.24 4.48
N ARG A 711 -42.93 16.28 5.81
CA ARG A 711 -42.68 17.49 6.59
C ARG A 711 -41.19 17.82 6.70
N MET A 712 -40.28 16.87 6.46
CA MET A 712 -38.83 17.02 6.63
C MET A 712 -38.12 17.68 5.42
N MET A 713 -38.63 18.81 4.92
CA MET A 713 -38.18 19.42 3.65
C MET A 713 -36.70 19.86 3.59
N HIS A 714 -36.00 19.86 4.72
CA HIS A 714 -34.61 20.29 4.85
C HIS A 714 -33.59 19.13 4.78
N LEU A 715 -34.06 17.89 4.84
CA LEU A 715 -33.20 16.71 4.92
C LEU A 715 -32.40 16.50 3.63
N LYS A 716 -31.10 16.23 3.78
CA LYS A 716 -30.17 15.93 2.68
C LYS A 716 -29.86 14.44 2.56
N SER A 717 -29.79 13.75 3.69
CA SER A 717 -29.47 12.32 3.77
C SER A 717 -30.45 11.58 4.66
N LEU A 718 -31.00 10.49 4.13
CA LEU A 718 -31.85 9.55 4.85
C LEU A 718 -31.23 8.14 4.80
N GLY A 719 -30.91 7.59 5.98
CA GLY A 719 -30.40 6.23 6.13
C GLY A 719 -31.49 5.27 6.61
N LEU A 720 -31.73 4.20 5.86
CA LEU A 720 -32.72 3.15 6.11
C LEU A 720 -32.14 1.74 5.84
N SER A 721 -30.82 1.58 5.94
CA SER A 721 -30.17 0.28 5.70
C SER A 721 -30.61 -0.75 6.72
N GLU A 722 -30.80 -2.02 6.33
CA GLU A 722 -31.15 -3.12 7.24
C GLU A 722 -32.43 -2.86 8.08
N CYS A 723 -33.43 -2.17 7.53
CA CYS A 723 -34.68 -1.84 8.22
C CYS A 723 -35.86 -2.78 7.89
N GLY A 724 -35.60 -3.81 7.08
CA GLY A 724 -36.64 -4.73 6.60
C GLY A 724 -37.57 -4.11 5.55
N VAL A 725 -37.20 -2.96 4.96
CA VAL A 725 -38.01 -2.25 3.96
C VAL A 725 -38.32 -3.20 2.80
N ASN A 726 -39.60 -3.36 2.48
CA ASN A 726 -40.06 -4.15 1.34
C ASN A 726 -40.56 -3.27 0.19
N GLY A 727 -40.93 -3.88 -0.94
CA GLY A 727 -41.35 -3.10 -2.11
C GLY A 727 -42.60 -2.23 -1.91
N GLN A 728 -43.55 -2.65 -1.06
CA GLN A 728 -44.72 -1.83 -0.73
C GLN A 728 -44.31 -0.62 0.12
N ASP A 729 -43.33 -0.81 1.01
CA ASP A 729 -42.80 0.27 1.81
C ASP A 729 -42.09 1.32 0.96
N LEU A 730 -41.23 0.88 0.04
CA LEU A 730 -40.48 1.79 -0.83
C LEU A 730 -41.39 2.59 -1.77
N LEU A 731 -42.49 1.99 -2.26
CA LEU A 731 -43.52 2.69 -3.02
C LEU A 731 -44.09 3.87 -2.21
N GLN A 732 -44.43 3.64 -0.95
CA GLN A 732 -44.93 4.69 -0.06
C GLN A 732 -43.82 5.71 0.23
N ILE A 733 -42.61 5.27 0.57
CA ILE A 733 -41.45 6.15 0.88
C ILE A 733 -41.26 7.12 -0.27
N ALA A 734 -41.23 6.61 -1.49
CA ALA A 734 -41.03 7.40 -2.69
C ALA A 734 -42.15 8.42 -2.95
N SER A 735 -43.43 8.06 -2.74
CA SER A 735 -44.54 8.99 -2.97
C SER A 735 -44.57 10.15 -1.98
N SER A 736 -44.01 9.95 -0.78
CA SER A 736 -43.95 11.00 0.24
C SER A 736 -42.64 11.79 0.21
N VAL A 737 -41.51 11.10 0.15
CA VAL A 737 -40.17 11.72 0.19
C VAL A 737 -39.79 12.35 -1.16
N GLY A 738 -40.47 11.98 -2.26
CA GLY A 738 -40.32 12.57 -3.59
C GLY A 738 -40.45 14.09 -3.66
N GLU A 739 -41.26 14.68 -2.79
CA GLU A 739 -41.50 16.12 -2.76
C GLU A 739 -40.45 16.90 -1.95
N MET A 740 -39.48 16.21 -1.33
CA MET A 740 -38.44 16.83 -0.51
C MET A 740 -37.32 17.41 -1.39
N PRO A 741 -37.18 18.75 -1.49
CA PRO A 741 -36.33 19.38 -2.49
C PRO A 741 -34.83 19.25 -2.23
N ASN A 742 -34.44 18.89 -1.01
CA ASN A 742 -33.04 18.88 -0.57
C ASN A 742 -32.44 17.47 -0.44
N LEU A 743 -33.24 16.41 -0.61
CA LEU A 743 -32.77 15.05 -0.38
C LEU A 743 -31.91 14.57 -1.56
N THR A 744 -30.60 14.46 -1.33
CA THR A 744 -29.62 14.06 -2.34
C THR A 744 -29.09 12.64 -2.15
N ASP A 745 -29.24 12.09 -0.94
CA ASP A 745 -28.64 10.81 -0.54
C ASP A 745 -29.68 9.92 0.15
N LEU A 746 -29.96 8.77 -0.46
CA LEU A 746 -30.85 7.75 0.09
C LEU A 746 -30.10 6.43 0.20
N VAL A 747 -30.00 5.92 1.42
CA VAL A 747 -29.27 4.68 1.73
C VAL A 747 -30.26 3.62 2.21
N LEU A 748 -30.43 2.57 1.41
CA LEU A 748 -31.39 1.47 1.59
C LEU A 748 -30.68 0.11 1.56
N SER A 749 -29.36 0.07 1.71
CA SER A 749 -28.58 -1.17 1.60
C SER A 749 -29.05 -2.26 2.57
N SER A 750 -28.86 -3.51 2.18
CA SER A 750 -29.18 -4.71 2.97
C SER A 750 -30.67 -4.85 3.35
N ASN A 751 -31.59 -4.28 2.55
CA ASN A 751 -33.02 -4.52 2.69
C ASN A 751 -33.49 -5.61 1.71
N MET A 752 -33.38 -6.87 2.16
CA MET A 752 -33.64 -8.05 1.33
C MET A 752 -35.06 -8.13 0.74
N GLY A 753 -36.04 -7.41 1.32
CA GLY A 753 -37.43 -7.36 0.85
C GLY A 753 -37.68 -6.44 -0.35
N LEU A 754 -36.68 -5.65 -0.78
CA LEU A 754 -36.79 -4.77 -1.95
C LEU A 754 -36.63 -5.54 -3.27
N GLY A 755 -35.82 -6.61 -3.25
CA GLY A 755 -35.63 -7.52 -4.37
C GLY A 755 -36.89 -8.25 -4.79
N GLY A 756 -37.02 -8.49 -6.09
CA GLY A 756 -38.17 -9.10 -6.76
C GLY A 756 -39.44 -8.25 -6.80
N ASN A 757 -39.37 -6.97 -6.40
CA ASN A 757 -40.52 -6.08 -6.27
C ASN A 757 -40.35 -4.71 -6.95
N ALA A 758 -39.34 -4.50 -7.81
CA ALA A 758 -39.09 -3.17 -8.39
C ALA A 758 -40.24 -2.60 -9.23
N GLU A 759 -41.10 -3.46 -9.76
CA GLU A 759 -42.34 -3.04 -10.44
C GLU A 759 -43.25 -2.17 -9.58
N LYS A 760 -43.23 -2.39 -8.27
CA LYS A 760 -44.09 -1.69 -7.32
C LYS A 760 -43.54 -0.32 -6.95
N TRP A 761 -42.22 -0.16 -6.89
CA TRP A 761 -41.60 1.02 -6.29
C TRP A 761 -40.83 1.92 -7.25
N ALA A 762 -40.30 1.40 -8.37
CA ALA A 762 -39.43 2.16 -9.26
C ALA A 762 -40.11 3.39 -9.84
N ALA A 763 -41.35 3.27 -10.34
CA ALA A 763 -42.09 4.40 -10.89
C ALA A 763 -42.27 5.54 -9.88
N SER A 764 -42.44 5.21 -8.60
CA SER A 764 -42.61 6.23 -7.55
C SER A 764 -41.29 6.90 -7.17
N LEU A 765 -40.16 6.20 -7.19
CA LEU A 765 -38.84 6.80 -6.88
C LEU A 765 -38.41 7.85 -7.92
N GLN A 766 -38.97 7.82 -9.13
CA GLN A 766 -38.69 8.81 -10.17
C GLN A 766 -39.07 10.24 -9.77
N SER A 767 -39.97 10.41 -8.79
CA SER A 767 -40.32 11.72 -8.23
C SER A 767 -39.15 12.38 -7.48
N MET A 768 -38.15 11.60 -7.03
CA MET A 768 -37.01 12.06 -6.24
C MET A 768 -35.93 12.72 -7.10
N ILE A 769 -36.30 13.73 -7.88
CA ILE A 769 -35.45 14.33 -8.93
C ILE A 769 -34.13 14.93 -8.43
N HIS A 770 -34.00 15.22 -7.13
CA HIS A 770 -32.80 15.80 -6.53
C HIS A 770 -31.75 14.76 -6.12
N LEU A 771 -32.08 13.47 -6.17
CA LEU A 771 -31.20 12.41 -5.71
C LEU A 771 -29.95 12.30 -6.58
N LYS A 772 -28.79 12.25 -5.93
CA LYS A 772 -27.47 12.05 -6.55
C LYS A 772 -26.91 10.67 -6.27
N ARG A 773 -27.16 10.17 -5.06
CA ARG A 773 -26.70 8.86 -4.58
C ARG A 773 -27.88 8.00 -4.12
N LEU A 774 -27.95 6.79 -4.65
CA LEU A 774 -28.91 5.76 -4.24
C LEU A 774 -28.18 4.44 -3.97
N ASP A 775 -28.14 4.04 -2.71
CA ASP A 775 -27.53 2.76 -2.32
C ASP A 775 -28.61 1.73 -1.99
N MET A 776 -28.78 0.75 -2.85
CA MET A 776 -29.64 -0.43 -2.69
C MET A 776 -28.81 -1.71 -2.83
N SER A 777 -27.54 -1.66 -2.43
CA SER A 777 -26.67 -2.84 -2.40
C SER A 777 -27.21 -3.89 -1.43
N LEU A 778 -26.98 -5.17 -1.72
CA LEU A 778 -27.39 -6.31 -0.89
C LEU A 778 -28.91 -6.38 -0.62
N CYS A 779 -29.74 -5.95 -1.56
CA CYS A 779 -31.20 -5.92 -1.41
C CYS A 779 -31.93 -7.10 -2.07
N SER A 780 -31.24 -8.19 -2.40
CA SER A 780 -31.77 -9.34 -3.18
C SER A 780 -32.33 -8.98 -4.57
N ILE A 781 -31.81 -7.92 -5.19
CA ILE A 781 -32.20 -7.50 -6.53
C ILE A 781 -31.96 -8.65 -7.51
N ASN A 782 -32.99 -9.00 -8.29
CA ASN A 782 -32.93 -10.07 -9.29
C ASN A 782 -33.29 -9.55 -10.69
N SER A 783 -33.26 -10.44 -11.68
CA SER A 783 -33.46 -10.06 -13.09
C SER A 783 -34.81 -9.42 -13.39
N ARG A 784 -35.87 -9.75 -12.65
CA ARG A 784 -37.21 -9.14 -12.84
C ARG A 784 -37.23 -7.66 -12.45
N ASP A 785 -36.31 -7.25 -11.57
CA ASP A 785 -36.24 -5.88 -11.08
C ASP A 785 -35.54 -4.94 -12.08
N LEU A 786 -34.61 -5.47 -12.87
CA LEU A 786 -33.64 -4.66 -13.61
C LEU A 786 -34.27 -3.74 -14.65
N LYS A 787 -35.35 -4.17 -15.32
CA LYS A 787 -36.06 -3.30 -16.27
C LYS A 787 -36.63 -2.04 -15.61
N TYR A 788 -37.16 -2.19 -14.39
CA TYR A 788 -37.73 -1.08 -13.62
C TYR A 788 -36.63 -0.22 -13.01
N ILE A 789 -35.52 -0.82 -12.56
CA ILE A 789 -34.33 -0.11 -12.09
C ILE A 789 -33.71 0.71 -13.23
N ALA A 790 -33.63 0.15 -14.44
CA ALA A 790 -33.15 0.88 -15.60
C ALA A 790 -34.04 2.07 -15.94
N GLU A 791 -35.36 1.90 -15.95
CA GLU A 791 -36.32 2.99 -16.17
C GLU A 791 -36.21 4.08 -15.09
N LEU A 792 -35.99 3.68 -13.83
CA LEU A 792 -35.77 4.60 -12.72
C LEU A 792 -34.50 5.43 -12.93
N VAL A 793 -33.36 4.75 -13.08
CA VAL A 793 -32.04 5.40 -13.18
C VAL A 793 -31.98 6.27 -14.43
N SER A 794 -32.61 5.86 -15.53
CA SER A 794 -32.58 6.66 -16.76
C SER A 794 -33.36 7.96 -16.68
N ARG A 795 -34.48 7.97 -15.95
CA ARG A 795 -35.28 9.19 -15.74
C ARG A 795 -34.66 10.13 -14.71
N MET A 796 -33.95 9.60 -13.71
CA MET A 796 -33.27 10.37 -12.68
C MET A 796 -31.90 10.88 -13.13
N ARG A 797 -31.89 11.96 -13.93
CA ARG A 797 -30.66 12.53 -14.53
C ARG A 797 -29.60 13.00 -13.54
N ASN A 798 -29.97 13.29 -12.30
CA ASN A 798 -29.02 13.71 -11.25
C ASN A 798 -28.31 12.53 -10.57
N ILE A 799 -28.80 11.29 -10.76
CA ILE A 799 -28.12 10.11 -10.23
C ILE A 799 -26.86 9.83 -11.04
N VAL A 800 -25.74 9.95 -10.35
CA VAL A 800 -24.38 9.68 -10.87
C VAL A 800 -23.68 8.56 -10.10
N ASP A 801 -24.26 8.13 -8.97
CA ASP A 801 -23.78 7.04 -8.14
C ASP A 801 -24.97 6.21 -7.64
N CYS A 802 -25.12 5.00 -8.17
CA CYS A 802 -26.08 4.05 -7.61
C CYS A 802 -25.56 2.63 -7.62
N ASP A 803 -25.87 1.90 -6.55
CA ASP A 803 -25.51 0.50 -6.38
C ASP A 803 -26.76 -0.34 -6.11
N PHE A 804 -27.07 -1.27 -7.01
CA PHE A 804 -28.14 -2.25 -6.88
C PHE A 804 -27.56 -3.68 -6.84
N SER A 805 -26.26 -3.82 -6.56
CA SER A 805 -25.57 -5.10 -6.61
C SER A 805 -26.07 -6.06 -5.53
N SER A 806 -26.32 -7.30 -5.93
CA SER A 806 -26.75 -8.38 -5.05
C SER A 806 -26.02 -9.65 -5.49
N TYR A 807 -25.29 -10.29 -4.57
CA TYR A 807 -24.40 -11.41 -4.91
C TYR A 807 -25.16 -12.52 -5.68
N PRO A 808 -24.66 -13.01 -6.84
CA PRO A 808 -23.37 -12.68 -7.48
C PRO A 808 -23.41 -11.52 -8.50
N GLY A 809 -24.56 -10.92 -8.74
CA GLY A 809 -24.79 -9.89 -9.75
C GLY A 809 -24.30 -8.49 -9.35
N VAL A 810 -23.82 -7.74 -10.35
CA VAL A 810 -23.38 -6.34 -10.20
C VAL A 810 -24.24 -5.45 -11.07
N TRP A 811 -24.91 -4.48 -10.47
CA TRP A 811 -25.65 -3.43 -11.18
C TRP A 811 -25.26 -2.09 -10.60
N ARG A 812 -24.44 -1.34 -11.33
CA ARG A 812 -23.89 -0.07 -10.83
C ARG A 812 -23.88 1.00 -11.89
N VAL A 813 -24.16 2.22 -11.45
CA VAL A 813 -23.79 3.45 -12.16
C VAL A 813 -22.75 4.17 -11.33
N GLN A 814 -21.65 4.53 -11.96
CA GLN A 814 -20.58 5.27 -11.34
C GLN A 814 -20.18 6.47 -12.21
N SER A 815 -19.85 7.58 -11.56
CA SER A 815 -19.34 8.75 -12.24
C SER A 815 -17.94 8.50 -12.80
N LEU A 816 -17.79 8.76 -14.09
CA LEU A 816 -16.52 8.98 -14.76
C LEU A 816 -16.36 10.50 -14.91
N GLY A 817 -15.14 11.04 -14.83
CA GLY A 817 -14.95 12.51 -14.91
C GLY A 817 -15.58 13.19 -16.14
N ASN A 818 -15.94 12.44 -17.18
CA ASN A 818 -16.60 12.89 -18.41
C ASN A 818 -17.97 12.22 -18.69
N GLY A 819 -18.62 11.60 -17.70
CA GLY A 819 -19.91 10.92 -17.88
C GLY A 819 -20.19 9.88 -16.79
N ILE A 820 -20.90 8.80 -17.15
CA ILE A 820 -21.15 7.65 -16.28
C ILE A 820 -20.80 6.33 -16.97
N GLU A 821 -20.51 5.33 -16.16
CA GLU A 821 -20.38 3.93 -16.56
C GLU A 821 -21.57 3.12 -16.04
N LEU A 822 -22.25 2.39 -16.93
CA LEU A 822 -23.22 1.36 -16.55
C LEU A 822 -22.54 0.00 -16.57
N SER A 823 -22.49 -0.65 -15.41
CA SER A 823 -21.92 -1.98 -15.22
C SER A 823 -23.00 -2.97 -14.82
N ILE A 824 -23.26 -3.96 -15.68
CA ILE A 824 -24.21 -5.06 -15.48
C ILE A 824 -23.45 -6.39 -15.61
N LYS A 825 -23.32 -7.15 -14.52
CA LYS A 825 -22.55 -8.40 -14.55
C LYS A 825 -23.29 -9.53 -13.86
N LYS A 826 -23.17 -10.75 -14.41
CA LYS A 826 -23.60 -12.01 -13.79
C LYS A 826 -25.07 -12.04 -13.36
N PHE A 827 -25.93 -11.30 -14.06
CA PHE A 827 -27.38 -11.39 -13.92
C PHE A 827 -27.96 -12.36 -14.95
N SER A 828 -28.99 -13.10 -14.56
CA SER A 828 -29.74 -13.96 -15.47
C SER A 828 -30.77 -13.15 -16.26
N LEU A 829 -30.32 -12.42 -17.29
CA LEU A 829 -31.18 -11.61 -18.17
C LEU A 829 -31.37 -12.26 -19.54
N THR A 830 -32.58 -12.14 -20.09
CA THR A 830 -32.88 -12.44 -21.49
C THR A 830 -32.63 -11.21 -22.37
N GLY A 831 -32.56 -11.40 -23.69
CA GLY A 831 -32.50 -10.27 -24.62
C GLY A 831 -33.68 -9.30 -24.49
N LYS A 832 -34.88 -9.76 -24.13
CA LYS A 832 -36.00 -8.87 -23.87
C LYS A 832 -35.75 -8.00 -22.63
N ASP A 833 -35.22 -8.58 -21.56
CA ASP A 833 -34.88 -7.82 -20.35
C ASP A 833 -33.83 -6.75 -20.65
N MET A 834 -32.81 -7.09 -21.46
CA MET A 834 -31.81 -6.13 -21.91
C MET A 834 -32.39 -5.05 -22.83
N ALA A 835 -33.34 -5.39 -23.70
CA ALA A 835 -34.04 -4.40 -24.52
C ALA A 835 -34.76 -3.39 -23.64
N ASP A 836 -35.49 -3.85 -22.62
CA ASP A 836 -36.18 -2.96 -21.67
C ASP A 836 -35.16 -2.04 -20.94
N VAL A 837 -34.00 -2.58 -20.56
CA VAL A 837 -32.90 -1.78 -19.98
C VAL A 837 -32.40 -0.71 -20.94
N LEU A 838 -32.03 -1.08 -22.16
CA LEU A 838 -31.46 -0.15 -23.13
C LEU A 838 -32.45 0.92 -23.57
N GLN A 839 -33.72 0.53 -23.81
CA GLN A 839 -34.80 1.45 -24.14
C GLN A 839 -34.94 2.54 -23.07
N SER A 840 -34.76 2.16 -21.80
CA SER A 840 -34.83 3.10 -20.69
C SER A 840 -33.73 4.15 -20.78
N PHE A 841 -32.49 3.77 -21.11
CA PHE A 841 -31.33 4.66 -21.13
C PHE A 841 -31.23 5.58 -22.36
N ASN A 842 -32.14 5.48 -23.36
CA ASN A 842 -32.11 6.26 -24.60
C ASN A 842 -31.93 7.79 -24.42
N ASN A 843 -32.32 8.35 -23.27
CA ASN A 843 -32.25 9.79 -22.99
C ASN A 843 -31.09 10.21 -22.06
N ARG A 844 -30.21 9.28 -21.66
CA ARG A 844 -29.03 9.54 -20.81
C ARG A 844 -27.80 9.81 -21.67
N SER A 845 -27.62 11.07 -22.07
CA SER A 845 -26.47 11.51 -22.87
C SER A 845 -25.14 11.52 -22.12
N ASP A 846 -25.15 11.30 -20.80
CA ASP A 846 -23.96 11.16 -19.97
C ASP A 846 -23.42 9.72 -19.93
N LEU A 847 -24.11 8.74 -20.51
CA LEU A 847 -23.65 7.35 -20.58
C LEU A 847 -22.56 7.17 -21.65
N VAL A 848 -21.31 7.06 -21.20
CA VAL A 848 -20.12 6.98 -22.08
C VAL A 848 -19.50 5.58 -22.12
N ARG A 849 -19.81 4.71 -21.16
CA ARG A 849 -19.32 3.33 -21.13
C ARG A 849 -20.40 2.38 -20.65
N MET A 850 -20.46 1.23 -21.31
CA MET A 850 -21.32 0.12 -20.94
C MET A 850 -20.51 -1.16 -20.83
N THR A 851 -20.63 -1.83 -19.69
CA THR A 851 -19.99 -3.13 -19.46
C THR A 851 -21.05 -4.16 -19.09
N ILE A 852 -21.19 -5.15 -19.96
CA ILE A 852 -22.07 -6.30 -19.82
C ILE A 852 -21.18 -7.55 -19.81
N ASP A 853 -21.17 -8.28 -18.70
CA ASP A 853 -20.29 -9.43 -18.51
C ASP A 853 -21.01 -10.62 -17.87
N GLY A 854 -20.89 -11.82 -18.45
CA GLY A 854 -21.45 -13.04 -17.87
C GLY A 854 -22.98 -13.11 -17.92
N ILE A 855 -23.61 -12.62 -19.00
CA ILE A 855 -25.07 -12.61 -19.19
C ILE A 855 -25.43 -13.51 -20.38
N CYS A 856 -25.49 -14.81 -20.14
CA CYS A 856 -25.67 -15.82 -21.19
C CYS A 856 -27.01 -15.72 -21.95
N GLY A 857 -28.06 -15.13 -21.35
CA GLY A 857 -29.38 -15.02 -22.00
C GLY A 857 -29.48 -13.92 -23.07
N LEU A 858 -28.39 -13.20 -23.35
CA LEU A 858 -28.31 -12.27 -24.49
C LEU A 858 -28.09 -12.99 -25.82
N GLY A 859 -27.49 -14.18 -25.79
CA GLY A 859 -27.30 -15.01 -26.97
C GLY A 859 -28.61 -15.40 -27.66
N GLY A 860 -28.64 -15.31 -28.99
CA GLY A 860 -29.76 -15.64 -29.86
C GLY A 860 -30.91 -14.63 -29.85
N SER A 861 -30.71 -13.44 -29.30
CA SER A 861 -31.79 -12.47 -29.05
C SER A 861 -31.44 -11.01 -29.36
N ALA A 862 -30.31 -10.75 -30.03
CA ALA A 862 -29.85 -9.39 -30.28
C ALA A 862 -30.73 -8.58 -31.24
N SER A 863 -31.55 -9.24 -32.07
CA SER A 863 -32.60 -8.60 -32.86
C SER A 863 -33.59 -7.78 -32.01
N ILE A 864 -33.72 -8.13 -30.72
CA ILE A 864 -34.63 -7.50 -29.78
C ILE A 864 -33.98 -6.30 -29.09
N TRP A 865 -32.74 -6.44 -28.59
CA TRP A 865 -32.12 -5.44 -27.72
C TRP A 865 -31.18 -4.46 -28.41
N THR A 866 -30.48 -4.89 -29.46
CA THR A 866 -29.46 -4.01 -30.09
C THR A 866 -30.03 -2.81 -30.84
N PRO A 867 -31.22 -2.84 -31.49
CA PRO A 867 -31.72 -1.64 -32.19
C PRO A 867 -31.82 -0.41 -31.28
N LEU A 868 -31.93 -0.63 -29.96
CA LEU A 868 -32.02 0.42 -28.95
C LEU A 868 -30.66 1.06 -28.61
N LEU A 869 -29.54 0.35 -28.84
CA LEU A 869 -28.20 0.91 -28.66
C LEU A 869 -27.94 2.12 -29.57
N GLN A 870 -28.60 2.19 -30.74
CA GLN A 870 -28.44 3.28 -31.70
C GLN A 870 -28.74 4.66 -31.10
N ASN A 871 -29.54 4.72 -30.04
CA ASN A 871 -29.91 5.97 -29.37
C ASN A 871 -28.83 6.45 -28.39
N LEU A 872 -27.88 5.58 -28.00
CA LEU A 872 -26.83 5.88 -27.01
C LEU A 872 -25.59 6.46 -27.70
N THR A 873 -25.74 7.60 -28.37
CA THR A 873 -24.75 8.17 -29.30
C THR A 873 -23.43 8.60 -28.66
N GLU A 874 -23.41 8.80 -27.33
CA GLU A 874 -22.23 9.23 -26.57
C GLU A 874 -21.37 8.05 -26.05
N LEU A 875 -21.76 6.81 -26.31
CA LEU A 875 -20.97 5.63 -25.95
C LEU A 875 -19.61 5.64 -26.66
N LYS A 876 -18.55 5.45 -25.87
CA LYS A 876 -17.16 5.34 -26.33
C LYS A 876 -16.61 3.92 -26.24
N LYS A 877 -17.14 3.13 -25.30
CA LYS A 877 -16.74 1.74 -25.10
C LYS A 877 -17.94 0.87 -24.74
N VAL A 878 -18.05 -0.26 -25.43
CA VAL A 878 -19.04 -1.30 -25.17
C VAL A 878 -18.31 -2.63 -24.96
N GLU A 879 -18.60 -3.28 -23.83
CA GLU A 879 -18.10 -4.62 -23.50
C GLU A 879 -19.29 -5.57 -23.34
N LEU A 880 -19.26 -6.65 -24.11
CA LEU A 880 -20.25 -7.74 -24.16
C LEU A 880 -19.51 -9.08 -23.95
N SER A 881 -18.79 -9.19 -22.83
CA SER A 881 -17.97 -10.37 -22.51
C SER A 881 -18.83 -11.50 -21.96
N ASP A 882 -18.57 -12.75 -22.35
CA ASP A 882 -19.22 -13.94 -21.76
C ASP A 882 -20.77 -13.86 -21.80
N CYS A 883 -21.32 -13.43 -22.94
CA CYS A 883 -22.75 -13.19 -23.15
C CYS A 883 -23.44 -14.30 -23.98
N SER A 884 -22.70 -15.36 -24.30
CA SER A 884 -23.15 -16.49 -25.16
C SER A 884 -23.68 -16.05 -26.54
N LEU A 885 -23.18 -14.93 -27.08
CA LEU A 885 -23.62 -14.35 -28.36
C LEU A 885 -23.51 -15.36 -29.52
N GLN A 886 -24.55 -15.44 -30.33
CA GLN A 886 -24.66 -16.28 -31.53
C GLN A 886 -24.40 -15.48 -32.81
N ASN A 887 -24.29 -16.17 -33.94
CA ASN A 887 -23.94 -15.57 -35.23
C ASN A 887 -24.92 -14.47 -35.67
N ALA A 888 -26.22 -14.74 -35.62
CA ALA A 888 -27.24 -13.76 -35.96
C ALA A 888 -27.21 -12.53 -35.03
N ASP A 889 -26.66 -12.66 -33.81
CA ASP A 889 -26.63 -11.54 -32.88
C ASP A 889 -25.70 -10.42 -33.35
N ILE A 890 -24.55 -10.79 -33.91
CA ILE A 890 -23.54 -9.84 -34.37
C ILE A 890 -24.06 -8.98 -35.52
N GLU A 891 -24.93 -9.51 -36.39
CA GLU A 891 -25.58 -8.72 -37.44
C GLU A 891 -26.35 -7.54 -36.85
N HIS A 892 -27.14 -7.81 -35.83
CA HIS A 892 -27.93 -6.80 -35.14
C HIS A 892 -27.05 -5.86 -34.30
N ILE A 893 -26.04 -6.39 -33.58
CA ILE A 893 -25.08 -5.58 -32.82
C ILE A 893 -24.37 -4.59 -33.74
N ALA A 894 -23.84 -5.05 -34.87
CA ALA A 894 -23.11 -4.20 -35.79
C ALA A 894 -24.03 -3.19 -36.51
N ALA A 895 -25.26 -3.58 -36.85
CA ALA A 895 -26.27 -2.66 -37.38
C ALA A 895 -26.57 -1.52 -36.41
N ALA A 896 -26.54 -1.81 -35.11
CA ALA A 896 -26.79 -0.82 -34.08
C ALA A 896 -25.58 0.05 -33.76
N LEU A 897 -24.48 -0.57 -33.36
CA LEU A 897 -23.25 0.12 -32.99
C LEU A 897 -22.65 0.91 -34.15
N GLY A 898 -22.90 0.49 -35.41
CA GLY A 898 -22.49 1.22 -36.60
C GLY A 898 -23.06 2.64 -36.72
N GLN A 899 -24.15 2.94 -36.02
CA GLN A 899 -24.75 4.28 -35.98
C GLN A 899 -24.20 5.17 -34.84
N ILE A 900 -23.31 4.66 -33.98
CA ILE A 900 -22.78 5.36 -32.81
C ILE A 900 -21.42 5.98 -33.16
N PRO A 901 -21.33 7.30 -33.46
CA PRO A 901 -20.14 7.88 -34.08
C PRO A 901 -18.90 7.92 -33.16
N ASN A 902 -19.10 7.92 -31.85
CA ASN A 902 -18.03 8.08 -30.86
C ASN A 902 -17.50 6.75 -30.29
N LEU A 903 -18.05 5.61 -30.72
CA LEU A 903 -17.63 4.30 -30.25
C LEU A 903 -16.21 4.00 -30.74
N ALA A 904 -15.27 3.75 -29.83
CA ALA A 904 -13.90 3.43 -30.17
C ALA A 904 -13.57 1.96 -29.91
N ASP A 905 -14.12 1.39 -28.84
CA ASP A 905 -13.75 0.07 -28.35
C ASP A 905 -14.95 -0.86 -28.24
N LEU A 906 -14.85 -2.03 -28.87
CA LEU A 906 -15.83 -3.11 -28.76
C LEU A 906 -15.13 -4.37 -28.26
N ASN A 907 -15.60 -4.91 -27.15
CA ASN A 907 -15.14 -6.19 -26.60
C ASN A 907 -16.25 -7.23 -26.68
N LEU A 908 -16.01 -8.30 -27.43
CA LEU A 908 -16.88 -9.47 -27.60
C LEU A 908 -16.24 -10.74 -27.04
N SER A 909 -15.21 -10.64 -26.21
CA SER A 909 -14.45 -11.78 -25.69
C SER A 909 -15.32 -12.80 -24.94
N LYS A 910 -14.83 -14.04 -24.88
CA LYS A 910 -15.48 -15.16 -24.18
C LYS A 910 -16.86 -15.55 -24.73
N ASN A 911 -17.18 -15.20 -25.98
CA ASN A 911 -18.38 -15.67 -26.66
C ASN A 911 -18.04 -16.83 -27.61
N SER A 912 -17.88 -18.03 -27.04
CA SER A 912 -17.48 -19.24 -27.77
C SER A 912 -18.42 -19.66 -28.91
N ASN A 913 -19.68 -19.24 -28.89
CA ASN A 913 -20.66 -19.56 -29.95
C ASN A 913 -20.39 -18.82 -31.27
N LEU A 914 -19.47 -17.85 -31.30
CA LEU A 914 -19.13 -17.10 -32.51
C LEU A 914 -18.19 -17.87 -33.45
N GLY A 915 -17.45 -18.83 -32.91
CA GLY A 915 -16.55 -19.70 -33.68
C GLY A 915 -17.27 -20.60 -34.69
N GLY A 916 -16.60 -20.90 -35.79
CA GLY A 916 -17.02 -21.76 -36.89
C GLY A 916 -18.12 -21.23 -37.81
N ASN A 917 -18.49 -19.96 -37.68
CA ASN A 917 -19.66 -19.39 -38.35
C ASN A 917 -19.49 -17.92 -38.79
N ALA A 918 -18.27 -17.38 -38.85
CA ALA A 918 -18.06 -15.98 -39.21
C ALA A 918 -18.52 -15.61 -40.63
N GLY A 919 -18.73 -16.59 -41.51
CA GLY A 919 -19.37 -16.37 -42.81
C GLY A 919 -20.80 -15.84 -42.73
N ILE A 920 -21.47 -16.06 -41.60
CA ILE A 920 -22.82 -15.52 -41.35
C ILE A 920 -22.72 -14.09 -40.83
N TRP A 921 -21.74 -13.79 -39.97
CA TRP A 921 -21.78 -12.59 -39.15
C TRP A 921 -20.74 -11.51 -39.46
N ALA A 922 -19.57 -11.87 -39.97
CA ALA A 922 -18.45 -10.94 -40.09
C ALA A 922 -18.77 -9.75 -40.99
N ALA A 923 -19.45 -9.97 -42.12
CA ALA A 923 -19.79 -8.91 -43.09
C ALA A 923 -20.56 -7.75 -42.43
N SER A 924 -21.30 -8.05 -41.38
CA SER A 924 -22.05 -7.05 -40.63
C SER A 924 -21.16 -6.06 -39.88
N LEU A 925 -19.94 -6.44 -39.47
CA LEU A 925 -18.98 -5.57 -38.79
C LEU A 925 -18.62 -4.33 -39.62
N GLN A 926 -18.71 -4.41 -40.95
CA GLN A 926 -18.45 -3.30 -41.89
C GLN A 926 -19.34 -2.08 -41.65
N ARG A 927 -20.39 -2.21 -40.83
CA ARG A 927 -21.23 -1.08 -40.42
C ARG A 927 -20.55 -0.17 -39.39
N MET A 928 -19.50 -0.64 -38.70
CA MET A 928 -18.79 0.07 -37.62
C MET A 928 -17.47 0.70 -38.09
N MET A 929 -17.52 1.51 -39.15
CA MET A 929 -16.34 2.10 -39.81
C MET A 929 -15.49 3.02 -38.90
N HIS A 930 -16.02 3.45 -37.76
CA HIS A 930 -15.38 4.34 -36.79
C HIS A 930 -14.59 3.58 -35.70
N LEU A 931 -14.79 2.26 -35.56
CA LEU A 931 -14.23 1.46 -34.48
C LEU A 931 -12.70 1.42 -34.56
N LYS A 932 -12.02 1.49 -33.41
CA LYS A 932 -10.55 1.48 -33.30
C LYS A 932 -9.99 0.19 -32.75
N SER A 933 -10.69 -0.46 -31.82
CA SER A 933 -10.28 -1.72 -31.22
C SER A 933 -11.43 -2.73 -31.19
N LEU A 934 -11.12 -3.97 -31.61
CA LEU A 934 -12.02 -5.11 -31.54
C LEU A 934 -11.36 -6.26 -30.79
N ASP A 935 -12.03 -6.75 -29.74
CA ASP A 935 -11.58 -7.90 -28.96
C ASP A 935 -12.50 -9.11 -29.17
N LEU A 936 -11.93 -10.18 -29.71
CA LEU A 936 -12.52 -11.50 -29.97
C LEU A 936 -11.77 -12.61 -29.21
N SER A 937 -11.14 -12.27 -28.08
CA SER A 937 -10.39 -13.21 -27.26
C SER A 937 -11.30 -14.34 -26.76
N LYS A 938 -10.84 -15.59 -26.86
CA LYS A 938 -11.55 -16.77 -26.33
C LYS A 938 -12.99 -16.90 -26.87
N CYS A 939 -13.19 -16.70 -28.16
CA CYS A 939 -14.49 -16.83 -28.85
C CYS A 939 -14.61 -18.12 -29.69
N ASP A 940 -13.72 -19.09 -29.47
CA ASP A 940 -13.59 -20.34 -30.25
C ASP A 940 -13.44 -20.13 -31.76
N ILE A 941 -12.90 -18.98 -32.18
CA ILE A 941 -12.63 -18.66 -33.59
C ILE A 941 -11.74 -19.74 -34.20
N ASN A 942 -12.10 -20.23 -35.38
CA ASN A 942 -11.40 -21.30 -36.11
C ASN A 942 -10.96 -20.86 -37.52
N GLU A 943 -10.39 -21.80 -38.28
CA GLU A 943 -9.83 -21.54 -39.60
C GLU A 943 -10.82 -21.10 -40.68
N GLN A 944 -12.10 -21.47 -40.57
CA GLN A 944 -13.12 -21.05 -41.52
C GLN A 944 -13.61 -19.62 -41.25
N ASP A 945 -13.39 -19.11 -40.04
CA ASP A 945 -13.90 -17.81 -39.62
C ASP A 945 -13.07 -16.64 -40.13
N ILE A 946 -11.76 -16.75 -40.02
CA ILE A 946 -10.84 -15.66 -40.30
C ILE A 946 -10.96 -15.10 -41.73
N PRO A 947 -11.21 -15.90 -42.80
CA PRO A 947 -11.47 -15.34 -44.13
C PRO A 947 -12.60 -14.33 -44.18
N HIS A 948 -13.69 -14.61 -43.45
CA HIS A 948 -14.84 -13.73 -43.37
C HIS A 948 -14.56 -12.52 -42.47
N ILE A 949 -13.90 -12.72 -41.32
CA ILE A 949 -13.48 -11.64 -40.41
C ILE A 949 -12.56 -10.67 -41.15
N ALA A 950 -11.53 -11.16 -41.83
CA ALA A 950 -10.57 -10.33 -42.53
C ALA A 950 -11.18 -9.62 -43.75
N SER A 951 -12.10 -10.26 -44.48
CA SER A 951 -12.87 -9.59 -45.53
C SER A 951 -13.72 -8.43 -45.02
N SER A 952 -14.13 -8.49 -43.76
CA SER A 952 -15.02 -7.51 -43.16
C SER A 952 -14.23 -6.39 -42.49
N VAL A 953 -13.31 -6.75 -41.60
CA VAL A 953 -12.35 -5.83 -41.00
C VAL A 953 -11.58 -5.07 -42.07
N GLY A 954 -11.23 -5.69 -43.19
CA GLY A 954 -10.55 -5.04 -44.30
C GLY A 954 -11.22 -3.78 -44.84
N GLU A 955 -12.55 -3.71 -44.76
CA GLU A 955 -13.33 -2.54 -45.17
C GLU A 955 -13.50 -1.51 -44.03
N MET A 956 -12.98 -1.73 -42.81
CA MET A 956 -13.16 -0.86 -41.63
C MET A 956 -11.93 0.04 -41.36
N PRO A 957 -11.75 1.18 -42.05
CA PRO A 957 -10.47 1.88 -42.16
C PRO A 957 -9.85 2.42 -40.86
N ASN A 958 -10.63 2.53 -39.78
CA ASN A 958 -10.17 3.05 -38.50
C ASN A 958 -9.76 1.97 -37.49
N LEU A 959 -9.99 0.68 -37.79
CA LEU A 959 -9.70 -0.40 -36.84
C LEU A 959 -8.19 -0.61 -36.74
N ALA A 960 -7.59 -0.15 -35.65
CA ALA A 960 -6.16 -0.24 -35.42
C ALA A 960 -5.77 -1.56 -34.71
N ASP A 961 -6.61 -2.07 -33.81
CA ASP A 961 -6.25 -3.17 -32.93
C ASP A 961 -7.26 -4.33 -33.04
N LEU A 962 -6.76 -5.53 -33.33
CA LEU A 962 -7.54 -6.77 -33.36
C LEU A 962 -6.94 -7.79 -32.40
N ASN A 963 -7.71 -8.14 -31.36
CA ASN A 963 -7.29 -9.11 -30.36
C ASN A 963 -8.01 -10.43 -30.57
N LEU A 964 -7.27 -11.51 -30.82
CA LEU A 964 -7.76 -12.88 -30.98
C LEU A 964 -7.16 -13.90 -29.99
N PRO A 965 -6.55 -13.54 -28.84
CA PRO A 965 -5.85 -14.52 -28.05
C PRO A 965 -6.77 -15.60 -27.46
N LYS A 966 -6.20 -16.77 -27.17
CA LYS A 966 -6.92 -17.93 -26.61
C LYS A 966 -8.01 -18.51 -27.53
N ASN A 967 -7.84 -18.40 -28.85
CA ASN A 967 -8.65 -19.11 -29.84
C ASN A 967 -7.84 -20.30 -30.39
N SER A 968 -7.81 -21.41 -29.64
CA SER A 968 -6.97 -22.59 -29.92
C SER A 968 -7.28 -23.31 -31.24
N ASN A 969 -8.47 -23.12 -31.81
CA ASN A 969 -8.85 -23.77 -33.07
C ASN A 969 -8.21 -23.11 -34.32
N LEU A 970 -7.45 -22.01 -34.15
CA LEU A 970 -6.74 -21.37 -35.27
C LEU A 970 -5.48 -22.13 -35.69
N GLY A 971 -4.87 -22.85 -34.75
CA GLY A 971 -3.62 -23.58 -34.95
C GLY A 971 -3.73 -24.77 -35.91
N GLY A 972 -2.70 -24.95 -36.73
CA GLY A 972 -2.53 -26.03 -37.71
C GLY A 972 -3.27 -25.86 -39.03
N ASN A 973 -3.98 -24.74 -39.22
CA ASN A 973 -4.88 -24.52 -40.35
C ASN A 973 -4.67 -23.19 -41.09
N ALA A 974 -3.56 -22.46 -40.89
CA ALA A 974 -3.37 -21.13 -41.47
C ALA A 974 -3.26 -21.09 -43.00
N GLY A 975 -3.03 -22.24 -43.66
CA GLY A 975 -3.16 -22.35 -45.11
C GLY A 975 -4.56 -22.02 -45.63
N ILE A 976 -5.59 -22.19 -44.81
CA ILE A 976 -6.98 -21.86 -45.14
C ILE A 976 -7.25 -20.36 -44.94
N TRP A 977 -6.71 -19.78 -43.85
CA TRP A 977 -7.16 -18.47 -43.41
C TRP A 977 -6.20 -17.31 -43.63
N ALA A 978 -4.88 -17.52 -43.52
CA ALA A 978 -3.95 -16.42 -43.40
C ALA A 978 -3.96 -15.49 -44.62
N ALA A 979 -4.09 -16.03 -45.84
CA ALA A 979 -4.14 -15.24 -47.07
C ALA A 979 -5.20 -14.13 -47.03
N SER A 980 -6.26 -14.33 -46.24
CA SER A 980 -7.32 -13.34 -46.07
C SER A 980 -6.91 -12.16 -45.21
N LEU A 981 -5.91 -12.28 -44.32
CA LEU A 981 -5.38 -11.18 -43.51
C LEU A 981 -4.93 -9.99 -44.37
N GLN A 982 -4.47 -10.24 -45.61
CA GLN A 982 -4.05 -9.23 -46.58
C GLN A 982 -5.15 -8.21 -46.93
N ARG A 983 -6.40 -8.45 -46.52
CA ARG A 983 -7.48 -7.50 -46.67
C ARG A 983 -7.45 -6.39 -45.62
N MET A 984 -6.80 -6.60 -44.47
CA MET A 984 -6.79 -5.70 -43.30
C MET A 984 -5.62 -4.70 -43.34
N MET A 985 -5.49 -3.96 -44.45
CA MET A 985 -4.31 -3.12 -44.75
C MET A 985 -4.08 -1.95 -43.79
N HIS A 986 -5.05 -1.63 -42.92
CA HIS A 986 -5.03 -0.49 -41.99
C HIS A 986 -4.78 -0.91 -40.52
N LEU A 987 -4.67 -2.20 -40.23
CA LEU A 987 -4.46 -2.71 -38.88
C LEU A 987 -3.03 -2.37 -38.39
N LYS A 988 -2.89 -1.94 -37.14
CA LYS A 988 -1.61 -1.62 -36.49
C LYS A 988 -1.14 -2.70 -35.53
N SER A 989 -2.06 -3.36 -34.83
CA SER A 989 -1.76 -4.41 -33.87
C SER A 989 -2.65 -5.64 -34.08
N LEU A 990 -2.02 -6.82 -34.04
CA LEU A 990 -2.68 -8.12 -34.10
C LEU A 990 -2.17 -9.03 -32.98
N ASP A 991 -3.07 -9.48 -32.10
CA ASP A 991 -2.74 -10.44 -31.05
C ASP A 991 -3.34 -11.82 -31.37
N LEU A 992 -2.47 -12.81 -31.55
CA LEU A 992 -2.77 -14.23 -31.79
C LEU A 992 -2.10 -15.10 -30.70
N SER A 993 -1.91 -14.57 -29.50
CA SER A 993 -1.26 -15.30 -28.40
C SER A 993 -2.15 -16.43 -27.88
N LYS A 994 -1.53 -17.58 -27.58
CA LYS A 994 -2.21 -18.79 -27.07
C LYS A 994 -3.35 -19.29 -27.97
N CYS A 995 -3.17 -19.25 -29.28
CA CYS A 995 -4.11 -19.73 -30.29
C CYS A 995 -3.72 -21.11 -30.87
N ASP A 996 -2.84 -21.84 -30.19
CA ASP A 996 -2.22 -23.12 -30.63
C ASP A 996 -1.59 -23.09 -32.03
N ILE A 997 -1.18 -21.90 -32.50
CA ILE A 997 -0.46 -21.74 -33.78
C ILE A 997 0.80 -22.63 -33.78
N ASN A 998 1.04 -23.34 -34.88
CA ASN A 998 2.18 -24.24 -35.03
C ASN A 998 3.05 -23.90 -36.26
N GLU A 999 4.13 -24.64 -36.47
CA GLU A 999 5.11 -24.38 -37.53
C GLU A 999 4.52 -24.33 -38.95
N GLN A 1000 3.49 -25.12 -39.25
CA GLN A 1000 2.88 -25.17 -40.58
C GLN A 1000 2.10 -23.90 -40.90
N ASP A 1001 1.68 -23.16 -39.87
CA ASP A 1001 0.88 -21.95 -40.02
C ASP A 1001 1.71 -20.73 -40.45
N ILE A 1002 2.96 -20.68 -40.01
CA ILE A 1002 3.82 -19.49 -40.10
C ILE A 1002 4.09 -19.04 -41.54
N PRO A 1003 4.40 -19.92 -42.54
CA PRO A 1003 4.53 -19.53 -43.94
C PRO A 1003 3.34 -18.75 -44.48
N HIS A 1004 2.13 -19.15 -44.07
CA HIS A 1004 0.89 -18.55 -44.51
C HIS A 1004 0.65 -17.21 -43.80
N ILE A 1005 0.81 -17.15 -42.47
CA ILE A 1005 0.69 -15.91 -41.68
C ILE A 1005 1.68 -14.86 -42.18
N ALA A 1006 2.92 -15.25 -42.43
CA ALA A 1006 3.98 -14.35 -42.86
C ALA A 1006 3.80 -13.78 -44.26
N SER A 1007 3.38 -14.61 -45.21
CA SER A 1007 3.05 -14.15 -46.57
C SER A 1007 1.90 -13.14 -46.55
N SER A 1008 1.05 -13.20 -45.54
CA SER A 1008 -0.14 -12.38 -45.44
C SER A 1008 0.12 -11.07 -44.69
N VAL A 1009 0.76 -11.16 -43.52
CA VAL A 1009 1.25 -10.00 -42.76
C VAL A 1009 2.24 -9.18 -43.58
N GLY A 1010 3.03 -9.80 -44.45
CA GLY A 1010 3.95 -9.10 -45.34
C GLY A 1010 3.29 -8.12 -46.30
N GLU A 1011 2.05 -8.38 -46.69
CA GLU A 1011 1.27 -7.47 -47.54
C GLU A 1011 0.51 -6.42 -46.72
N MET A 1012 0.53 -6.44 -45.38
CA MET A 1012 -0.16 -5.46 -44.52
C MET A 1012 0.78 -4.29 -44.18
N PRO A 1013 0.69 -3.13 -44.88
CA PRO A 1013 1.77 -2.14 -44.90
C PRO A 1013 1.97 -1.34 -43.60
N ILE A 1014 0.98 -1.34 -42.70
CA ILE A 1014 1.03 -0.55 -41.46
C ILE A 1014 0.92 -1.38 -40.18
N LEU A 1015 0.89 -2.71 -40.30
CA LEU A 1015 0.91 -3.59 -39.13
C LEU A 1015 2.26 -3.44 -38.44
N ALA A 1016 2.25 -2.89 -37.24
CA ALA A 1016 3.43 -2.60 -36.45
C ALA A 1016 3.67 -3.67 -35.38
N ASP A 1017 2.63 -4.23 -34.78
CA ASP A 1017 2.75 -5.12 -33.63
C ASP A 1017 2.06 -6.46 -33.90
N LEU A 1018 2.80 -7.56 -33.75
CA LEU A 1018 2.28 -8.93 -33.84
C LEU A 1018 2.67 -9.71 -32.58
N ASN A 1019 1.67 -10.23 -31.86
CA ASN A 1019 1.90 -11.07 -30.69
C ASN A 1019 1.49 -12.52 -30.98
N LEU A 1020 2.45 -13.44 -30.85
CA LEU A 1020 2.30 -14.89 -31.01
C LEU A 1020 2.74 -15.66 -29.76
N SER A 1021 2.81 -14.99 -28.61
CA SER A 1021 3.31 -15.60 -27.37
C SER A 1021 2.43 -16.76 -26.87
N GLY A 1022 3.04 -17.78 -26.25
CA GLY A 1022 2.33 -18.92 -25.67
C GLY A 1022 1.72 -19.90 -26.69
N ASN A 1023 2.21 -19.93 -27.93
CA ASN A 1023 1.82 -20.88 -28.97
C ASN A 1023 2.86 -22.01 -29.11
N LYS A 1024 2.67 -23.10 -28.35
CA LYS A 1024 3.72 -24.12 -28.10
C LYS A 1024 4.40 -24.71 -29.34
N GLY A 1025 3.68 -24.78 -30.45
CA GLY A 1025 4.17 -25.38 -31.70
C GLY A 1025 5.02 -24.48 -32.59
N LEU A 1026 5.35 -23.25 -32.16
CA LEU A 1026 6.12 -22.29 -32.96
C LEU A 1026 7.64 -22.43 -32.87
N GLY A 1027 8.13 -23.32 -32.00
CA GLY A 1027 9.55 -23.51 -31.76
C GLY A 1027 10.28 -24.34 -32.82
N GLY A 1028 11.60 -24.22 -32.88
CA GLY A 1028 12.50 -25.16 -33.59
C GLY A 1028 12.57 -25.12 -35.14
N ASN A 1029 11.85 -24.23 -35.84
CA ASN A 1029 11.82 -24.21 -37.32
C ASN A 1029 12.27 -22.86 -37.93
N ALA A 1030 13.58 -22.59 -37.91
CA ALA A 1030 14.09 -21.29 -38.36
C ALA A 1030 14.16 -21.07 -39.86
N GLU A 1031 14.31 -22.09 -40.71
CA GLU A 1031 14.24 -21.91 -42.17
C GLU A 1031 12.90 -21.29 -42.55
N THR A 1032 11.84 -21.80 -41.91
CA THR A 1032 10.51 -21.24 -42.02
C THR A 1032 10.48 -19.80 -41.51
N TRP A 1033 10.91 -19.53 -40.27
CA TRP A 1033 10.90 -18.16 -39.72
C TRP A 1033 11.73 -17.17 -40.54
N ALA A 1034 12.92 -17.55 -41.01
CA ALA A 1034 13.79 -16.77 -41.87
C ALA A 1034 13.10 -16.35 -43.18
N ALA A 1035 12.51 -17.33 -43.88
CA ALA A 1035 11.76 -17.07 -45.11
C ALA A 1035 10.52 -16.22 -44.85
N CYS A 1036 9.88 -16.39 -43.69
CA CYS A 1036 8.67 -15.70 -43.27
C CYS A 1036 8.91 -14.24 -42.90
N LEU A 1037 9.91 -13.99 -42.06
CA LEU A 1037 10.28 -12.67 -41.60
C LEU A 1037 10.72 -11.76 -42.76
N GLN A 1038 11.35 -12.32 -43.80
CA GLN A 1038 11.65 -11.58 -45.03
C GLN A 1038 10.38 -11.01 -45.71
N LYS A 1039 9.22 -11.64 -45.52
CA LYS A 1039 7.94 -11.16 -46.03
C LYS A 1039 7.34 -10.07 -45.13
N MET A 1040 7.47 -10.19 -43.80
CA MET A 1040 6.91 -9.25 -42.79
C MET A 1040 7.71 -7.93 -42.65
N ILE A 1041 7.88 -7.18 -43.74
CA ILE A 1041 8.85 -6.07 -43.78
C ILE A 1041 8.48 -4.83 -42.94
N HIS A 1042 7.21 -4.67 -42.58
CA HIS A 1042 6.61 -3.48 -41.94
C HIS A 1042 6.47 -3.57 -40.41
N LEU A 1043 6.57 -4.78 -39.84
CA LEU A 1043 6.43 -4.99 -38.40
C LEU A 1043 7.52 -4.22 -37.64
N LYS A 1044 7.13 -3.61 -36.52
CA LYS A 1044 8.01 -3.00 -35.52
C LYS A 1044 8.24 -3.90 -34.31
N SER A 1045 7.26 -4.72 -33.93
CA SER A 1045 7.35 -5.63 -32.80
C SER A 1045 6.80 -7.00 -33.17
N LEU A 1046 7.57 -8.04 -32.86
CA LEU A 1046 7.13 -9.43 -32.92
C LEU A 1046 7.46 -10.11 -31.59
N ALA A 1047 6.44 -10.70 -30.95
CA ALA A 1047 6.59 -11.39 -29.68
C ALA A 1047 6.24 -12.87 -29.75
N LEU A 1048 7.22 -13.72 -29.46
CA LEU A 1048 7.09 -15.15 -29.17
C LEU A 1048 7.77 -15.42 -27.82
N ARG A 1049 6.99 -15.81 -26.81
CA ARG A 1049 7.47 -16.13 -25.46
C ARG A 1049 6.75 -17.34 -24.86
N GLY A 1050 7.49 -18.24 -24.23
CA GLY A 1050 6.98 -19.30 -23.34
C GLY A 1050 6.19 -20.39 -24.06
N LEU A 1051 6.86 -21.18 -24.89
CA LEU A 1051 6.27 -22.25 -25.71
C LEU A 1051 6.19 -23.58 -24.96
#